data_AF-A0A5J4W4M7-F1
#
_entry.id   AF-A0A5J4W4M7-F1
#
_cell.length_a   1.000
_cell.length_b   1.000
_cell.length_c   1.000
_cell.angle_alpha   90.00
_cell.angle_beta   90.00
_cell.angle_gamma   90.00
#
_symmetry.space_group_name_H-M   'P 1'
#
loop_
_entity.id
_entity.type
_entity.pdbx_description
1 polymer ?
#
loop_
_entity_poly.entity_id
_entity_poly.type
_entity_poly.pdbx_seq_one_letter_code
_entity_poly.pdbx_strand_id
1 'polypeptide(L)'
;MALKIMNMLTGTEFIIENSTLINIKYNYTKGFGALGLFLDGSEQKMTVNKCIFINCTSTEDDNRGGAIYFESLSSSVNSNKIIITNCLFINNSASQGGAIYSDRVPYQCNFSDNEFRENQNIGTDPRGYDALLQWYNYFESQTADQAKQNVQQLFNGSSSSYRNSIYYQFVIDDQVDASGYIDLEITQEYCKSKVELTKDCKCDPYSTTYSVAQCQKNKLCFTDLIHQPIDDCPCLSTKDPRANGTCPAYCDKGNVTKNCVCDSNIIDFTVEQCMNEKTCKFDLIHQSNATCPCLSTADPRANGTCPSYCVKGNLTSDCACDSNITDYSVESCQREKKCQFDLIHQSNATCPCLSTADPRANGTCPAYCIRGYVTSDCTCDTNLSSYPVDSCLKEKNCSFNLINQTTSDCPCQATGDPRAGDACPSYCVKGQVTSECVCDYYIPDFTIAQCQKEKLCITNLINQSTADCPCLSTGDPRANGACPAYCAKGQPTSECVCDTNQTSFTVQQCQKEKICLANLINQNTSDCPCLLTGDPRAGNVCPEYCIKEKVTSECVCDTNSSNFTFQQCQKEKLCITDLIHQTVADCKCLSTNDPRAGDTCPAYCIKGQTNQSCVCDTNASNFPIDQCLKENVCKYDLINQTATDCPCLSTGDPRAGKACPIYCTSKDKPTSDCTCDSNPNAQYPPSSCQSEKKCTQSSNSTVTKDSCTCSGSNHPTGCRCPSETTQLTGIPINQCECRSSDDPRAGSTCPAYCVKEQVNSSCVCDQNNTSFSYTTCKRDKICTINLINQSNITCPCLSTGDPRAGLGQCPAYCIKGQTNITCACDTGSTYYPIAQCNIDKLCITDLVHQSITDCPCMTQSDPRSESICKQSDPDPTDPIIPDPSEKDPETDQEQESGSKQEEDEKKTEKKESKTFNMIWIIFIVIGILAIAAIIIVKKSNKKKSNEKSGQPPDKQSQSSLNNINTGGRKEDESPISENSNSSDELKNMDNQVKDIESSE
;
A
#
# COMPACT_ATOMS: atom_id res chain seq x y z
N MET A 1 13.19 27.39 17.17
CA MET A 1 12.12 27.66 18.15
C MET A 1 11.14 28.67 17.57
N ALA A 2 9.85 28.33 17.58
CA ALA A 2 8.74 29.18 17.15
C ALA A 2 7.96 29.76 18.35
N LEU A 3 7.90 29.04 19.47
CA LEU A 3 7.30 29.52 20.72
C LEU A 3 8.25 29.27 21.90
N LYS A 4 8.62 30.34 22.61
CA LYS A 4 9.30 30.27 23.92
C LYS A 4 8.30 30.53 25.03
N ILE A 5 8.23 29.64 26.00
CA ILE A 5 7.59 29.90 27.29
C ILE A 5 8.68 29.87 28.36
N MET A 6 8.81 30.96 29.11
CA MET A 6 9.82 31.16 30.14
C MET A 6 9.19 31.96 31.27
N ASN A 7 9.21 31.42 32.49
CA ASN A 7 8.62 32.08 33.64
C ASN A 7 9.45 31.82 34.90
N MET A 8 9.66 32.86 35.69
CA MET A 8 10.39 32.84 36.96
C MET A 8 9.46 32.91 38.19
N LEU A 9 8.15 33.06 37.98
CA LEU A 9 7.16 33.15 39.05
C LEU A 9 6.85 31.77 39.65
N THR A 10 6.94 31.66 40.97
CA THR A 10 6.57 30.46 41.73
C THR A 10 5.08 30.12 41.60
N GLY A 11 4.75 28.83 41.58
CA GLY A 11 3.37 28.34 41.66
C GLY A 11 2.52 28.58 40.40
N THR A 12 3.14 28.83 39.24
CA THR A 12 2.41 29.10 37.99
C THR A 12 2.21 27.86 37.13
N GLU A 13 1.01 27.75 36.55
CA GLU A 13 0.67 26.71 35.59
C GLU A 13 0.59 27.25 34.15
N PHE A 14 1.11 26.47 33.20
CA PHE A 14 0.94 26.66 31.76
C PHE A 14 0.31 25.41 31.13
N ILE A 15 -0.66 25.61 30.25
CA ILE A 15 -1.37 24.55 29.53
C ILE A 15 -1.36 24.88 28.03
N ILE A 16 -0.91 23.93 27.24
CA ILE A 16 -1.03 23.89 25.78
C ILE A 16 -1.84 22.64 25.46
N GLU A 17 -3.07 22.80 24.95
CA GLU A 17 -3.93 21.68 24.61
C GLU A 17 -4.48 21.80 23.17
N ASN A 18 -4.78 20.67 22.53
CA ASN A 18 -5.41 20.58 21.20
C ASN A 18 -4.71 21.39 20.09
N SER A 19 -3.41 21.64 20.24
CA SER A 19 -2.63 22.55 19.40
C SER A 19 -1.82 21.79 18.34
N THR A 20 -1.62 22.40 17.17
CA THR A 20 -0.96 21.74 16.02
C THR A 20 0.19 22.60 15.48
N LEU A 21 1.38 22.02 15.40
CA LEU A 21 2.64 22.65 14.98
C LEU A 21 3.22 21.86 13.79
N ILE A 22 3.35 22.51 12.62
CA ILE A 22 3.68 21.83 11.36
C ILE A 22 4.79 22.60 10.60
N ASN A 23 5.75 21.86 10.03
CA ASN A 23 6.82 22.37 9.15
C ASN A 23 7.75 23.43 9.78
N ILE A 24 7.92 23.41 11.11
CA ILE A 24 8.74 24.39 11.83
C ILE A 24 10.22 23.99 11.76
N LYS A 25 10.96 24.62 10.85
CA LYS A 25 12.42 24.47 10.73
C LYS A 25 13.17 25.65 11.34
N TYR A 26 14.29 25.39 11.99
CA TYR A 26 15.18 26.44 12.51
C TYR A 26 16.66 26.06 12.41
N ASN A 27 17.44 27.01 11.92
CA ASN A 27 18.88 26.93 11.72
C ASN A 27 19.50 27.91 12.74
N TYR A 28 19.88 27.41 13.91
CA TYR A 28 20.53 28.21 14.95
C TYR A 28 21.29 27.28 15.91
N THR A 29 22.53 27.62 16.24
CA THR A 29 23.33 26.91 17.24
C THR A 29 22.62 26.93 18.60
N LYS A 30 22.35 25.74 19.17
CA LYS A 30 21.53 25.56 20.39
C LYS A 30 20.07 25.97 20.24
N GLY A 31 19.46 25.57 19.12
CA GLY A 31 18.02 25.53 18.95
C GLY A 31 17.32 24.58 19.93
N PHE A 32 16.14 25.02 20.36
CA PHE A 32 15.38 24.47 21.49
C PHE A 32 13.96 24.07 21.05
N GLY A 33 13.82 23.04 20.20
CA GLY A 33 12.51 22.62 19.71
C GLY A 33 11.83 23.62 18.77
N ALA A 34 10.68 23.22 18.23
CA ALA A 34 9.66 24.16 17.78
C ALA A 34 9.04 24.88 19.00
N LEU A 35 8.79 24.13 20.07
CA LEU A 35 8.31 24.60 21.37
C LEU A 35 9.43 24.47 22.41
N GLY A 36 9.80 25.58 23.06
CA GLY A 36 10.82 25.62 24.11
C GLY A 36 10.24 26.07 25.46
N LEU A 37 10.36 25.21 26.48
CA LEU A 37 9.69 25.34 27.78
C LEU A 37 10.72 25.48 28.92
N PHE A 38 10.75 26.63 29.58
CA PHE A 38 11.77 26.98 30.57
C PHE A 38 11.10 27.20 31.94
N LEU A 39 11.31 26.25 32.86
CA LEU A 39 10.75 26.25 34.21
C LEU A 39 11.79 26.81 35.19
N ASP A 40 11.92 28.14 35.21
CA ASP A 40 12.90 28.87 36.01
C ASP A 40 12.43 29.15 37.45
N GLY A 41 11.12 29.13 37.68
CA GLY A 41 10.53 29.29 39.02
C GLY A 41 10.54 27.99 39.83
N SER A 42 9.83 28.00 40.96
CA SER A 42 9.55 26.81 41.79
C SER A 42 8.06 26.46 41.76
N GLU A 43 7.71 25.20 42.03
CA GLU A 43 6.29 24.74 42.06
C GLU A 43 5.53 25.01 40.74
N GLN A 44 6.25 25.14 39.62
CA GLN A 44 5.67 25.42 38.32
C GLN A 44 5.15 24.14 37.65
N LYS A 45 4.00 24.22 36.98
CA LYS A 45 3.40 23.10 36.25
C LYS A 45 3.29 23.42 34.76
N MET A 46 3.80 22.53 33.92
CA MET A 46 3.75 22.63 32.47
C MET A 46 2.98 21.44 31.90
N THR A 47 1.89 21.70 31.17
CA THR A 47 1.04 20.67 30.57
C THR A 47 0.97 20.86 29.05
N VAL A 48 1.35 19.83 28.29
CA VAL A 48 1.17 19.74 26.83
C VAL A 48 0.30 18.52 26.56
N ASN A 49 -0.94 18.71 26.11
CA ASN A 49 -1.91 17.61 25.97
C ASN A 49 -2.56 17.60 24.58
N LYS A 50 -2.78 16.42 23.98
CA LYS A 50 -3.50 16.29 22.68
C LYS A 50 -2.92 17.18 21.57
N CYS A 51 -1.61 17.42 21.58
CA CYS A 51 -0.93 18.30 20.64
C CYS A 51 -0.26 17.49 19.51
N ILE A 52 -0.21 18.07 18.31
CA ILE A 52 0.32 17.42 17.11
C ILE A 52 1.54 18.18 16.62
N PHE A 53 2.67 17.48 16.44
CA PHE A 53 3.95 18.04 15.99
C PHE A 53 4.42 17.30 14.73
N ILE A 54 4.46 17.99 13.59
CA ILE A 54 4.80 17.40 12.29
C ILE A 54 5.98 18.15 11.65
N ASN A 55 7.00 17.42 11.18
CA ASN A 55 8.16 17.97 10.46
C ASN A 55 8.94 19.06 11.24
N CYS A 56 8.87 19.11 12.57
CA CYS A 56 9.61 20.10 13.36
C CYS A 56 11.10 19.73 13.41
N THR A 57 11.97 20.61 12.92
CA THR A 57 13.31 20.24 12.44
C THR A 57 14.40 21.22 12.90
N SER A 58 15.46 20.67 13.49
CA SER A 58 16.65 21.37 13.99
C SER A 58 17.91 20.89 13.26
N THR A 59 18.69 21.76 12.60
CA THR A 59 19.68 21.32 11.58
C THR A 59 21.14 21.71 11.77
N GLU A 60 21.51 22.41 12.85
CA GLU A 60 22.93 22.74 13.14
C GLU A 60 23.49 21.84 14.26
N ASP A 61 24.79 21.90 14.53
CA ASP A 61 25.42 21.14 15.62
C ASP A 61 25.01 21.64 17.02
N ASP A 62 25.11 20.77 18.03
CA ASP A 62 24.67 21.00 19.44
C ASP A 62 23.17 21.37 19.56
N ASN A 63 22.34 20.84 18.65
CA ASN A 63 20.88 21.01 18.68
C ASN A 63 20.17 19.91 19.46
N ARG A 64 19.24 20.34 20.31
CA ARG A 64 18.80 19.57 21.47
C ARG A 64 17.56 18.72 21.16
N GLY A 65 16.37 19.31 21.08
CA GLY A 65 15.12 18.63 20.70
C GLY A 65 14.55 19.16 19.39
N GLY A 66 13.86 18.34 18.60
CA GLY A 66 13.27 18.75 17.30
C GLY A 66 11.90 19.43 17.42
N ALA A 67 10.94 18.76 18.07
CA ALA A 67 9.59 19.28 18.34
C ALA A 67 9.52 20.05 19.66
N ILE A 68 9.90 19.41 20.78
CA ILE A 68 9.85 19.99 22.12
C ILE A 68 11.25 20.00 22.74
N TYR A 69 11.60 21.13 23.34
CA TYR A 69 12.67 21.24 24.31
C TYR A 69 12.09 21.69 25.66
N PHE A 70 12.58 21.11 26.76
CA PHE A 70 12.31 21.66 28.09
C PHE A 70 13.50 21.59 29.04
N GLU A 71 13.58 22.54 29.96
CA GLU A 71 14.54 22.52 31.08
C GLU A 71 13.88 23.07 32.35
N SER A 72 14.26 22.54 33.51
CA SER A 72 13.95 23.10 34.83
C SER A 72 15.24 23.46 35.54
N LEU A 73 15.31 24.63 36.18
CA LEU A 73 16.51 25.02 36.93
C LEU A 73 16.77 24.08 38.11
N SER A 74 18.05 23.78 38.37
CA SER A 74 18.49 22.79 39.37
C SER A 74 18.08 23.09 40.81
N SER A 75 17.68 24.33 41.14
CA SER A 75 17.08 24.70 42.43
C SER A 75 15.64 24.21 42.59
N SER A 76 14.97 23.86 41.49
CA SER A 76 13.52 23.71 41.38
C SER A 76 13.07 22.37 40.78
N VAL A 77 13.99 21.52 40.29
CA VAL A 77 13.68 20.21 39.68
C VAL A 77 12.84 19.27 40.57
N ASN A 78 12.89 19.45 41.89
CA ASN A 78 12.10 18.68 42.87
C ASN A 78 10.63 19.14 42.94
N SER A 79 10.35 20.43 42.73
CA SER A 79 9.02 21.04 42.94
C SER A 79 8.28 21.34 41.65
N ASN A 80 9.01 21.54 40.54
CA ASN A 80 8.43 21.73 39.22
C ASN A 80 7.85 20.42 38.66
N LYS A 81 6.87 20.53 37.76
CA LYS A 81 6.14 19.42 37.15
C LYS A 81 5.97 19.60 35.66
N ILE A 82 6.19 18.55 34.88
CA ILE A 82 5.89 18.51 33.44
C ILE A 82 4.98 17.32 33.09
N ILE A 83 4.02 17.56 32.19
CA ILE A 83 3.09 16.58 31.66
C ILE A 83 3.07 16.77 30.15
N ILE A 84 3.45 15.75 29.38
CA ILE A 84 3.31 15.74 27.91
C ILE A 84 2.54 14.46 27.58
N THR A 85 1.27 14.56 27.19
CA THR A 85 0.38 13.39 27.11
C THR A 85 -0.57 13.44 25.91
N ASN A 86 -1.01 12.28 25.42
CA ASN A 86 -1.94 12.19 24.28
C ASN A 86 -1.45 12.89 23.00
N CYS A 87 -0.14 13.17 22.87
CA CYS A 87 0.43 13.95 21.77
C CYS A 87 0.93 13.06 20.63
N LEU A 88 0.91 13.61 19.41
CA LEU A 88 1.29 12.91 18.18
C LEU A 88 2.50 13.59 17.53
N PHE A 89 3.62 12.87 17.46
CA PHE A 89 4.92 13.38 16.97
C PHE A 89 5.32 12.67 15.68
N ILE A 90 5.18 13.34 14.52
CA ILE A 90 5.45 12.78 13.19
C ILE A 90 6.67 13.45 12.54
N ASN A 91 7.69 12.66 12.18
CA ASN A 91 8.85 13.06 11.37
C ASN A 91 9.57 14.33 11.88
N ASN A 92 9.70 14.46 13.20
CA ASN A 92 10.46 15.55 13.84
C ASN A 92 11.93 15.17 13.95
N SER A 93 12.86 16.14 13.92
CA SER A 93 14.30 15.85 13.92
C SER A 93 15.18 16.88 14.62
N ALA A 94 16.23 16.40 15.29
CA ALA A 94 17.33 17.18 15.87
C ALA A 94 18.56 16.29 16.13
N SER A 95 19.71 16.89 16.48
CA SER A 95 20.99 16.19 16.62
C SER A 95 21.22 15.44 17.93
N GLN A 96 20.27 15.48 18.88
CA GLN A 96 20.38 14.79 20.16
C GLN A 96 19.09 14.04 20.56
N GLY A 97 17.89 14.65 20.45
CA GLY A 97 16.60 13.96 20.61
C GLY A 97 15.60 14.35 19.51
N GLY A 98 15.10 13.38 18.74
CA GLY A 98 14.39 13.68 17.48
C GLY A 98 13.08 14.44 17.65
N ALA A 99 12.18 14.01 18.56
CA ALA A 99 10.99 14.79 18.91
C ALA A 99 11.18 15.60 20.20
N ILE A 100 11.52 14.95 21.32
CA ILE A 100 11.59 15.57 22.65
C ILE A 100 13.05 15.57 23.16
N TYR A 101 13.45 16.65 23.85
CA TYR A 101 14.71 16.68 24.59
C TYR A 101 14.57 17.44 25.92
N SER A 102 15.28 16.95 26.94
CA SER A 102 15.63 17.74 28.12
C SER A 102 16.97 17.31 28.71
N ASP A 103 17.85 18.27 29.02
CA ASP A 103 19.04 18.05 29.85
C ASP A 103 18.79 18.32 31.34
N ARG A 104 17.56 18.66 31.75
CA ARG A 104 17.16 18.93 33.16
C ARG A 104 15.70 18.56 33.42
N VAL A 105 15.40 17.26 33.41
CA VAL A 105 14.04 16.76 33.65
C VAL A 105 13.67 16.91 35.14
N PRO A 106 12.50 17.50 35.49
CA PRO A 106 12.03 17.55 36.87
C PRO A 106 11.52 16.16 37.33
N TYR A 107 11.54 15.91 38.63
CA TYR A 107 11.16 14.59 39.17
C TYR A 107 9.67 14.28 38.96
N GLN A 108 8.82 15.29 38.98
CA GLN A 108 7.41 15.14 38.64
C GLN A 108 7.22 15.25 37.13
N CYS A 109 7.42 14.14 36.40
CA CYS A 109 7.18 14.06 34.96
C CYS A 109 6.09 13.02 34.63
N ASN A 110 5.39 13.23 33.51
CA ASN A 110 4.57 12.21 32.85
C ASN A 110 4.68 12.38 31.33
N PHE A 111 4.88 11.26 30.63
CA PHE A 111 5.02 11.17 29.17
C PHE A 111 4.07 10.11 28.58
N SER A 112 2.93 9.83 29.23
CA SER A 112 1.99 8.76 28.86
C SER A 112 1.18 9.03 27.58
N ASP A 113 0.69 7.96 26.98
CA ASP A 113 -0.30 7.97 25.90
C ASP A 113 0.13 8.75 24.63
N ASN A 114 1.45 8.90 24.40
CA ASN A 114 1.98 9.62 23.24
C ASN A 114 2.25 8.68 22.06
N GLU A 115 1.95 9.12 20.85
CA GLU A 115 2.28 8.39 19.63
C GLU A 115 3.44 9.06 18.88
N PHE A 116 4.50 8.30 18.64
CA PHE A 116 5.69 8.75 17.94
C PHE A 116 5.86 8.00 16.61
N ARG A 117 5.95 8.74 15.49
CA ARG A 117 6.11 8.20 14.14
C ARG A 117 7.26 8.86 13.40
N GLU A 118 8.15 8.05 12.82
CA GLU A 118 9.18 8.49 11.86
C GLU A 118 10.15 9.61 12.32
N ASN A 119 10.23 9.91 13.63
CA ASN A 119 11.16 10.91 14.17
C ASN A 119 12.63 10.49 14.00
N GLN A 120 13.54 11.47 13.89
CA GLN A 120 14.92 11.25 13.48
C GLN A 120 15.92 11.95 14.41
N ASN A 121 16.79 11.17 15.07
CA ASN A 121 18.01 11.71 15.63
C ASN A 121 19.03 11.81 14.48
N ILE A 122 19.42 13.05 14.13
CA ILE A 122 20.43 13.31 13.08
C ILE A 122 21.86 13.39 13.65
N GLY A 123 22.03 13.05 14.93
CA GLY A 123 23.32 12.96 15.60
C GLY A 123 24.12 11.71 15.21
N THR A 124 25.23 11.48 15.92
CA THR A 124 26.14 10.35 15.67
C THR A 124 25.70 9.02 16.27
N ASP A 125 24.77 9.03 17.23
CA ASP A 125 24.09 7.82 17.71
C ASP A 125 22.68 7.75 17.09
N PRO A 126 22.37 6.76 16.23
CA PRO A 126 21.07 6.66 15.56
C PRO A 126 19.95 6.12 16.49
N ARG A 127 20.00 6.38 17.80
CA ARG A 127 19.01 5.96 18.80
C ARG A 127 18.52 7.17 19.60
N GLY A 128 17.52 7.01 20.45
CA GLY A 128 16.84 8.17 21.04
C GLY A 128 16.02 8.97 20.01
N TYR A 129 15.47 8.27 19.01
CA TYR A 129 14.69 8.84 17.90
C TYR A 129 13.53 9.73 18.36
N ASP A 130 12.87 9.36 19.45
CA ASP A 130 11.67 10.04 19.94
C ASP A 130 12.00 10.97 21.11
N ALA A 131 12.79 10.53 22.09
CA ALA A 131 13.21 11.39 23.19
C ALA A 131 14.63 11.11 23.71
N LEU A 132 15.28 12.18 24.17
CA LEU A 132 16.48 12.13 25.01
C LEU A 132 16.19 12.88 26.32
N LEU A 133 16.25 12.18 27.45
CA LEU A 133 15.91 12.71 28.78
C LEU A 133 17.05 12.54 29.78
N GLN A 134 17.48 13.63 30.42
CA GLN A 134 18.54 13.61 31.44
C GLN A 134 18.06 14.21 32.78
N TRP A 135 18.22 13.45 33.85
CA TRP A 135 17.94 13.86 35.23
C TRP A 135 19.26 14.19 35.93
N TYR A 136 19.61 15.48 35.96
CA TYR A 136 20.77 15.99 36.69
C TYR A 136 20.46 16.28 38.15
N ASN A 137 21.47 16.09 39.01
CA ASN A 137 21.40 16.26 40.46
C ASN A 137 20.42 15.27 41.14
N TYR A 138 20.23 14.08 40.54
CA TYR A 138 19.37 13.06 41.11
C TYR A 138 19.94 12.59 42.47
N PHE A 139 19.09 12.44 43.49
CA PHE A 139 19.56 12.22 44.88
C PHE A 139 19.61 10.75 45.32
N GLU A 140 19.08 9.84 44.49
CA GLU A 140 18.94 8.41 44.81
C GLU A 140 19.66 7.56 43.76
N SER A 141 20.78 6.91 44.13
CA SER A 141 21.46 5.97 43.21
C SER A 141 20.57 4.76 42.95
N GLN A 142 20.45 4.35 41.68
CA GLN A 142 19.53 3.29 41.25
C GLN A 142 20.18 2.36 40.23
N THR A 143 19.78 1.08 40.24
CA THR A 143 20.29 0.11 39.26
C THR A 143 19.81 0.46 37.85
N ALA A 144 20.58 0.07 36.82
CA ALA A 144 20.23 0.32 35.43
C ALA A 144 18.83 -0.22 35.06
N ASP A 145 18.43 -1.36 35.64
CA ASP A 145 17.09 -1.95 35.46
C ASP A 145 16.00 -1.17 36.20
N GLN A 146 16.25 -0.69 37.42
CA GLN A 146 15.30 0.14 38.16
C GLN A 146 15.09 1.47 37.43
N ALA A 147 16.17 2.12 36.97
CA ALA A 147 16.12 3.32 36.16
C ALA A 147 15.34 3.10 34.85
N LYS A 148 15.53 1.93 34.21
CA LYS A 148 14.78 1.54 33.01
C LYS A 148 13.28 1.41 33.29
N GLN A 149 12.90 0.68 34.34
CA GLN A 149 11.51 0.48 34.72
C GLN A 149 10.84 1.80 35.11
N ASN A 150 11.52 2.62 35.91
CA ASN A 150 11.05 3.94 36.33
C ASN A 150 10.72 4.82 35.12
N VAL A 151 11.64 4.97 34.17
CA VAL A 151 11.40 5.79 32.97
C VAL A 151 10.40 5.14 32.01
N GLN A 152 10.38 3.80 31.90
CA GLN A 152 9.40 3.10 31.06
C GLN A 152 7.95 3.30 31.56
N GLN A 153 7.73 3.38 32.89
CA GLN A 153 6.42 3.72 33.46
C GLN A 153 5.96 5.14 33.10
N LEU A 154 6.88 6.10 32.94
CA LEU A 154 6.54 7.47 32.50
C LEU A 154 5.93 7.51 31.09
N PHE A 155 6.24 6.52 30.24
CA PHE A 155 5.76 6.40 28.86
C PHE A 155 4.65 5.34 28.71
N ASN A 156 3.95 4.96 29.80
CA ASN A 156 2.86 3.99 29.72
C ASN A 156 1.81 4.41 28.66
N GLY A 157 1.25 3.46 27.92
CA GLY A 157 0.34 3.72 26.80
C GLY A 157 0.96 4.39 25.56
N SER A 158 2.27 4.70 25.56
CA SER A 158 2.94 5.35 24.42
C SER A 158 3.51 4.35 23.42
N SER A 159 3.58 4.75 22.15
CA SER A 159 4.00 3.91 21.03
C SER A 159 4.98 4.60 20.07
N SER A 160 5.79 3.83 19.36
CA SER A 160 6.87 4.32 18.49
C SER A 160 6.95 3.58 17.14
N SER A 161 7.51 4.20 16.10
CA SER A 161 7.96 3.52 14.87
C SER A 161 9.39 2.95 14.93
N TYR A 162 10.03 2.93 16.11
CA TYR A 162 11.42 2.51 16.30
C TYR A 162 11.68 1.73 17.59
N ARG A 163 12.71 0.86 17.55
CA ARG A 163 13.38 0.35 18.75
C ARG A 163 14.34 1.37 19.36
N ASN A 164 14.59 1.25 20.66
CA ASN A 164 15.50 2.09 21.44
C ASN A 164 15.23 3.60 21.25
N SER A 165 13.94 3.96 21.16
CA SER A 165 13.52 5.28 20.70
C SER A 165 13.57 6.35 21.79
N ILE A 166 13.55 5.94 23.06
CA ILE A 166 13.78 6.80 24.23
C ILE A 166 15.17 6.49 24.79
N TYR A 167 16.03 7.50 24.93
CA TYR A 167 17.25 7.45 25.74
C TYR A 167 17.02 8.13 27.08
N TYR A 168 17.54 7.53 28.15
CA TYR A 168 17.51 8.10 29.50
C TYR A 168 18.90 8.12 30.15
N GLN A 169 19.12 9.10 31.02
CA GLN A 169 20.35 9.25 31.80
C GLN A 169 20.09 9.91 33.15
N PHE A 170 20.63 9.33 34.22
CA PHE A 170 20.64 9.87 35.57
C PHE A 170 22.06 10.28 35.95
N VAL A 171 22.22 11.50 36.47
CA VAL A 171 23.52 12.09 36.79
C VAL A 171 23.54 12.56 38.24
N ILE A 172 24.52 12.04 39.00
CA ILE A 172 24.76 12.27 40.42
C ILE A 172 26.22 12.71 40.58
N ASP A 173 26.48 13.84 41.27
CA ASP A 173 27.82 14.42 41.45
C ASP A 173 28.66 14.53 40.15
N ASP A 174 28.03 15.01 39.07
CA ASP A 174 28.57 15.08 37.70
C ASP A 174 29.04 13.73 37.10
N GLN A 175 28.69 12.60 37.72
CA GLN A 175 28.90 11.23 37.20
C GLN A 175 27.60 10.60 36.73
N VAL A 176 27.69 9.69 35.76
CA VAL A 176 26.55 8.93 35.25
C VAL A 176 26.29 7.74 36.17
N ASP A 177 25.15 7.73 36.86
CA ASP A 177 24.72 6.65 37.77
C ASP A 177 24.06 5.52 36.96
N ALA A 178 23.06 5.87 36.15
CA ALA A 178 22.36 4.96 35.24
C ALA A 178 22.11 5.63 33.89
N SER A 179 22.17 4.86 32.80
CA SER A 179 21.71 5.29 31.48
C SER A 179 21.34 4.10 30.60
N GLY A 180 20.51 4.32 29.58
CA GLY A 180 20.08 3.25 28.70
C GLY A 180 19.03 3.67 27.68
N TYR A 181 18.40 2.67 27.08
CA TYR A 181 17.38 2.81 26.05
C TYR A 181 16.13 2.01 26.40
N ILE A 182 14.98 2.49 25.94
CA ILE A 182 13.67 1.86 26.12
C ILE A 182 13.02 1.62 24.76
N ASP A 183 12.43 0.43 24.60
CA ASP A 183 11.49 0.11 23.54
C ASP A 183 10.08 0.49 24.03
N LEU A 184 9.35 1.29 23.24
CA LEU A 184 7.91 1.50 23.40
C LEU A 184 7.12 0.43 22.62
N GLU A 185 5.79 0.45 22.70
CA GLU A 185 4.98 -0.41 21.82
C GLU A 185 5.19 -0.01 20.35
N ILE A 186 5.56 -0.96 19.49
CA ILE A 186 6.06 -0.63 18.14
C ILE A 186 4.91 -0.66 17.12
N THR A 187 4.55 0.50 16.58
CA THR A 187 3.45 0.70 15.60
C THR A 187 3.70 0.07 14.24
N GLN A 188 4.94 -0.30 13.92
CA GLN A 188 5.34 -0.92 12.66
C GLN A 188 6.30 -2.09 12.93
N GLU A 189 5.84 -3.33 12.70
CA GLU A 189 6.67 -4.51 12.98
C GLU A 189 7.98 -4.53 12.21
N TYR A 190 9.05 -4.92 12.89
CA TYR A 190 10.34 -5.23 12.27
C TYR A 190 10.36 -6.67 11.74
N CYS A 191 10.97 -6.88 10.57
CA CYS A 191 11.14 -8.20 9.97
C CYS A 191 12.09 -9.03 10.84
N LYS A 192 11.56 -10.05 11.54
CA LYS A 192 12.33 -10.87 12.51
C LYS A 192 13.28 -11.86 11.84
N SER A 193 12.89 -12.39 10.67
CA SER A 193 13.65 -13.40 9.92
C SER A 193 13.33 -13.35 8.43
N LYS A 194 13.95 -14.23 7.62
CA LYS A 194 13.57 -14.46 6.21
C LYS A 194 12.22 -15.17 6.09
N VAL A 195 11.83 -15.98 7.08
CA VAL A 195 10.59 -16.78 7.07
C VAL A 195 9.40 -15.94 7.49
N GLU A 196 9.60 -15.01 8.43
CA GLU A 196 8.60 -14.04 8.91
C GLU A 196 8.66 -12.71 8.12
N LEU A 197 9.20 -12.72 6.90
CA LEU A 197 9.31 -11.52 6.08
C LEU A 197 7.96 -11.21 5.39
N THR A 198 7.32 -10.12 5.79
CA THR A 198 6.13 -9.58 5.14
C THR A 198 6.48 -8.43 4.18
N LYS A 199 5.51 -8.00 3.37
CA LYS A 199 5.66 -6.82 2.51
C LYS A 199 5.87 -5.54 3.32
N ASP A 200 5.25 -5.45 4.49
CA ASP A 200 5.08 -4.18 5.21
C ASP A 200 6.01 -4.04 6.43
N CYS A 201 6.68 -5.12 6.86
CA CYS A 201 7.66 -5.07 7.95
C CYS A 201 8.91 -4.24 7.59
N LYS A 202 9.52 -3.60 8.60
CA LYS A 202 10.73 -2.77 8.48
C LYS A 202 11.99 -3.59 8.73
N CYS A 203 13.08 -3.33 8.01
CA CYS A 203 14.37 -3.95 8.34
C CYS A 203 15.00 -3.28 9.56
N ASP A 204 15.46 -4.06 10.54
CA ASP A 204 15.94 -3.55 11.82
C ASP A 204 17.42 -3.10 11.74
N PRO A 205 17.72 -1.80 11.98
CA PRO A 205 19.10 -1.30 12.01
C PRO A 205 19.97 -1.90 13.12
N TYR A 206 19.38 -2.50 14.15
CA TYR A 206 20.09 -3.05 15.31
C TYR A 206 20.04 -4.57 15.40
N SER A 207 19.42 -5.27 14.45
CA SER A 207 19.39 -6.73 14.43
C SER A 207 20.75 -7.33 14.09
N THR A 208 21.36 -7.98 15.09
CA THR A 208 22.61 -8.72 14.98
C THR A 208 22.45 -10.08 14.28
N THR A 209 21.23 -10.61 14.24
CA THR A 209 20.91 -11.91 13.62
C THR A 209 20.36 -11.78 12.20
N TYR A 210 19.74 -10.65 11.87
CA TYR A 210 19.11 -10.40 10.57
C TYR A 210 19.36 -8.95 10.11
N SER A 211 20.62 -8.69 9.74
CA SER A 211 21.11 -7.35 9.40
C SER A 211 20.36 -6.68 8.26
N VAL A 212 20.33 -5.33 8.28
CA VAL A 212 19.62 -4.50 7.28
C VAL A 212 19.91 -4.93 5.84
N ALA A 213 21.18 -5.14 5.47
CA ALA A 213 21.57 -5.54 4.12
C ALA A 213 20.98 -6.91 3.72
N GLN A 214 21.00 -7.89 4.63
CA GLN A 214 20.44 -9.22 4.38
C GLN A 214 18.90 -9.19 4.35
N CYS A 215 18.28 -8.38 5.19
CA CYS A 215 16.84 -8.14 5.22
C CYS A 215 16.36 -7.44 3.94
N GLN A 216 17.02 -6.35 3.52
CA GLN A 216 16.70 -5.62 2.28
C GLN A 216 16.88 -6.50 1.05
N LYS A 217 17.98 -7.26 0.96
CA LYS A 217 18.21 -8.23 -0.12
C LYS A 217 17.09 -9.27 -0.20
N ASN A 218 16.74 -9.90 0.92
CA ASN A 218 15.59 -10.84 0.96
C ASN A 218 14.25 -10.16 0.64
N LYS A 219 14.06 -8.89 1.04
CA LYS A 219 12.82 -8.15 0.76
C LYS A 219 12.69 -7.84 -0.72
N LEU A 220 13.76 -7.45 -1.41
CA LEU A 220 13.78 -7.31 -2.87
C LEU A 220 13.46 -8.65 -3.57
N CYS A 221 14.03 -9.77 -3.10
CA CYS A 221 13.68 -11.10 -3.62
C CYS A 221 12.21 -11.50 -3.37
N PHE A 222 11.52 -10.86 -2.43
CA PHE A 222 10.12 -11.14 -2.10
C PHE A 222 9.15 -10.19 -2.82
N THR A 223 9.47 -8.90 -2.93
CA THR A 223 8.57 -7.87 -3.49
C THR A 223 8.81 -7.55 -4.95
N ASP A 224 10.02 -7.77 -5.48
CA ASP A 224 10.43 -7.31 -6.82
C ASP A 224 11.38 -8.31 -7.53
N LEU A 225 11.09 -9.60 -7.38
CA LEU A 225 11.94 -10.71 -7.85
C LEU A 225 12.33 -10.61 -9.34
N ILE A 226 11.45 -10.04 -10.18
CA ILE A 226 11.64 -9.91 -11.64
C ILE A 226 12.91 -9.14 -12.00
N HIS A 227 13.24 -8.08 -11.25
CA HIS A 227 14.36 -7.19 -11.56
C HIS A 227 15.67 -7.58 -10.86
N GLN A 228 15.67 -8.62 -10.02
CA GLN A 228 16.86 -9.00 -9.25
C GLN A 228 17.73 -10.03 -10.00
N PRO A 229 19.07 -9.87 -10.00
CA PRO A 229 19.98 -10.85 -10.60
C PRO A 229 20.03 -12.15 -9.80
N ILE A 230 20.50 -13.23 -10.40
CA ILE A 230 20.53 -14.57 -9.79
C ILE A 230 21.49 -14.64 -8.59
N ASP A 231 22.61 -13.92 -8.64
CA ASP A 231 23.59 -13.84 -7.54
C ASP A 231 23.03 -13.13 -6.29
N ASP A 232 21.97 -12.34 -6.46
CA ASP A 232 21.23 -11.74 -5.34
C ASP A 232 19.99 -12.54 -4.93
N CYS A 233 19.21 -13.01 -5.89
CA CYS A 233 18.01 -13.80 -5.67
C CYS A 233 18.07 -15.08 -6.50
N PRO A 234 18.48 -16.23 -5.92
CA PRO A 234 18.48 -17.53 -6.59
C PRO A 234 17.10 -17.87 -7.19
N CYS A 235 17.09 -18.68 -8.25
CA CYS A 235 15.86 -19.09 -8.92
C CYS A 235 14.95 -19.89 -7.98
N LEU A 236 13.67 -19.53 -7.92
CA LEU A 236 12.66 -20.30 -7.19
C LEU A 236 12.29 -21.58 -7.96
N SER A 237 12.14 -22.68 -7.24
CA SER A 237 11.86 -24.01 -7.80
C SER A 237 10.52 -24.13 -8.53
N THR A 238 9.53 -23.31 -8.16
CA THR A 238 8.27 -23.18 -8.90
C THR A 238 7.88 -21.71 -9.03
N LYS A 239 7.28 -21.36 -10.18
CA LYS A 239 6.71 -20.03 -10.49
C LYS A 239 7.67 -18.84 -10.35
N ASP A 240 8.99 -19.02 -10.50
CA ASP A 240 9.90 -17.88 -10.65
C ASP A 240 9.52 -17.09 -11.93
N PRO A 241 9.18 -15.79 -11.85
CA PRO A 241 8.75 -15.02 -13.00
C PRO A 241 9.89 -14.71 -13.98
N ARG A 242 11.14 -15.07 -13.66
CA ARG A 242 12.32 -15.00 -14.55
C ARG A 242 12.58 -16.31 -15.30
N ALA A 243 11.74 -17.32 -15.14
CA ALA A 243 11.81 -18.57 -15.90
C ALA A 243 11.63 -18.33 -17.41
N ASN A 244 12.17 -19.22 -18.25
CA ASN A 244 12.31 -19.05 -19.71
C ASN A 244 13.20 -17.87 -20.15
N GLY A 245 14.03 -17.35 -19.24
CA GLY A 245 14.96 -16.25 -19.50
C GLY A 245 16.24 -16.42 -18.70
N THR A 246 16.37 -15.66 -17.62
CA THR A 246 17.52 -15.74 -16.70
C THR A 246 17.52 -17.05 -15.92
N CYS A 247 16.35 -17.49 -15.45
CA CYS A 247 16.19 -18.75 -14.71
C CYS A 247 15.78 -19.92 -15.62
N PRO A 248 16.16 -21.17 -15.28
CA PRO A 248 15.76 -22.34 -16.03
C PRO A 248 14.23 -22.47 -16.17
N ALA A 249 13.78 -23.01 -17.29
CA ALA A 249 12.42 -23.54 -17.38
C ALA A 249 12.33 -24.80 -16.52
N TYR A 250 11.36 -24.90 -15.61
CA TYR A 250 11.08 -26.13 -14.88
C TYR A 250 10.10 -27.02 -15.67
N CYS A 251 10.14 -28.32 -15.42
CA CYS A 251 9.34 -29.29 -16.17
C CYS A 251 7.96 -29.52 -15.53
N ASP A 252 6.89 -29.19 -16.25
CA ASP A 252 5.51 -29.54 -15.87
C ASP A 252 5.14 -30.97 -16.31
N LYS A 253 4.37 -31.66 -15.48
CA LYS A 253 3.86 -33.02 -15.70
C LYS A 253 2.94 -33.08 -16.93
N GLY A 254 3.24 -33.97 -17.87
CA GLY A 254 2.58 -34.06 -19.18
C GLY A 254 3.10 -33.04 -20.23
N ASN A 255 3.90 -32.06 -19.83
CA ASN A 255 4.42 -31.01 -20.71
C ASN A 255 5.95 -30.85 -20.64
N VAL A 256 6.69 -31.94 -20.40
CA VAL A 256 8.16 -31.88 -20.41
C VAL A 256 8.68 -31.39 -21.77
N THR A 257 9.66 -30.50 -21.75
CA THR A 257 10.41 -30.03 -22.93
C THR A 257 11.86 -30.54 -22.86
N LYS A 258 12.57 -30.54 -24.00
CA LYS A 258 13.96 -31.02 -24.02
C LYS A 258 14.86 -30.27 -23.03
N ASN A 259 14.65 -28.96 -22.91
CA ASN A 259 15.51 -28.03 -22.18
C ASN A 259 15.03 -27.69 -20.76
N CYS A 260 13.85 -28.14 -20.31
CA CYS A 260 13.41 -27.88 -18.93
C CYS A 260 14.23 -28.67 -17.90
N VAL A 261 14.19 -28.26 -16.63
CA VAL A 261 14.83 -28.93 -15.49
C VAL A 261 13.77 -29.63 -14.65
N CYS A 262 14.03 -30.90 -14.29
CA CYS A 262 13.17 -31.64 -13.38
C CYS A 262 13.41 -31.15 -11.94
N ASP A 263 12.37 -30.61 -11.31
CA ASP A 263 12.45 -30.09 -9.94
C ASP A 263 12.31 -31.21 -8.90
N SER A 264 13.02 -31.09 -7.77
CA SER A 264 12.93 -32.00 -6.64
C SER A 264 11.84 -31.65 -5.63
N ASN A 265 11.19 -30.48 -5.77
CA ASN A 265 10.23 -29.95 -4.81
C ASN A 265 8.76 -30.15 -5.24
N ILE A 266 8.49 -30.65 -6.45
CA ILE A 266 7.13 -30.99 -6.90
C ILE A 266 6.72 -32.35 -6.31
N ILE A 267 5.94 -32.30 -5.22
CA ILE A 267 5.47 -33.47 -4.45
C ILE A 267 4.82 -34.53 -5.35
N ASP A 268 4.02 -34.11 -6.33
CA ASP A 268 3.27 -35.00 -7.22
C ASP A 268 3.98 -35.33 -8.55
N PHE A 269 5.23 -34.90 -8.76
CA PHE A 269 6.00 -35.15 -9.97
C PHE A 269 7.50 -35.25 -9.67
N THR A 270 7.93 -36.45 -9.26
CA THR A 270 9.32 -36.66 -8.82
C THR A 270 10.32 -36.47 -9.97
N VAL A 271 11.59 -36.18 -9.64
CA VAL A 271 12.69 -36.10 -10.62
C VAL A 271 12.75 -37.36 -11.49
N GLU A 272 12.53 -38.54 -10.92
CA GLU A 272 12.49 -39.81 -11.63
C GLU A 272 11.30 -39.88 -12.62
N GLN A 273 10.09 -39.50 -12.19
CA GLN A 273 8.92 -39.44 -13.09
C GLN A 273 9.14 -38.45 -14.24
N CYS A 274 9.73 -37.29 -13.95
CA CYS A 274 10.06 -36.27 -14.94
C CYS A 274 11.15 -36.72 -15.93
N MET A 275 12.19 -37.41 -15.46
CA MET A 275 13.23 -37.99 -16.33
C MET A 275 12.68 -39.12 -17.19
N ASN A 276 11.77 -39.96 -16.65
CA ASN A 276 11.09 -41.00 -17.42
C ASN A 276 10.17 -40.39 -18.50
N GLU A 277 9.36 -39.38 -18.17
CA GLU A 277 8.52 -38.68 -19.16
C GLU A 277 9.38 -38.03 -20.25
N LYS A 278 10.48 -37.36 -19.89
CA LYS A 278 11.46 -36.82 -20.85
C LYS A 278 12.00 -37.90 -21.78
N THR A 279 12.39 -39.04 -21.23
CA THR A 279 13.01 -40.14 -21.99
C THR A 279 11.99 -40.74 -22.97
N CYS A 280 10.76 -40.99 -22.53
CA CYS A 280 9.68 -41.45 -23.41
C CYS A 280 9.27 -40.42 -24.49
N LYS A 281 9.45 -39.11 -24.24
CA LYS A 281 9.10 -38.05 -25.19
C LYS A 281 10.21 -37.68 -26.18
N PHE A 282 11.48 -37.88 -25.82
CA PHE A 282 12.63 -37.41 -26.61
C PHE A 282 13.64 -38.51 -27.03
N ASP A 283 13.56 -39.72 -26.48
CA ASP A 283 14.46 -40.85 -26.79
C ASP A 283 13.73 -42.20 -26.94
N LEU A 284 12.44 -42.17 -27.34
CA LEU A 284 11.54 -43.32 -27.39
C LEU A 284 12.09 -44.56 -28.14
N ILE A 285 12.95 -44.34 -29.14
CA ILE A 285 13.55 -45.39 -29.98
C ILE A 285 14.34 -46.42 -29.16
N HIS A 286 15.01 -45.99 -28.08
CA HIS A 286 15.85 -46.86 -27.26
C HIS A 286 15.08 -47.50 -26.08
N GLN A 287 13.77 -47.22 -25.93
CA GLN A 287 13.01 -47.57 -24.73
C GLN A 287 12.14 -48.82 -24.91
N SER A 288 12.12 -49.67 -23.88
CA SER A 288 11.30 -50.89 -23.86
C SER A 288 9.80 -50.56 -23.68
N ASN A 289 8.91 -51.49 -24.05
CA ASN A 289 7.47 -51.36 -23.77
C ASN A 289 7.14 -51.38 -22.25
N ALA A 290 8.06 -51.85 -21.40
CA ALA A 290 7.92 -51.78 -19.94
C ALA A 290 8.38 -50.41 -19.37
N THR A 291 9.18 -49.65 -20.13
CA THR A 291 9.66 -48.31 -19.77
C THR A 291 8.73 -47.23 -20.32
N CYS A 292 8.32 -47.37 -21.57
CA CYS A 292 7.44 -46.46 -22.30
C CYS A 292 6.44 -47.29 -23.12
N PRO A 293 5.13 -47.28 -22.82
CA PRO A 293 4.12 -48.02 -23.56
C PRO A 293 4.13 -47.72 -25.08
N CYS A 294 3.69 -48.67 -25.91
CA CYS A 294 3.48 -48.45 -27.35
C CYS A 294 2.51 -47.28 -27.59
N LEU A 295 2.90 -46.32 -28.43
CA LEU A 295 2.02 -45.23 -28.89
C LEU A 295 1.09 -45.71 -30.00
N SER A 296 -0.17 -45.28 -29.98
CA SER A 296 -1.22 -45.73 -30.92
C SER A 296 -1.01 -45.26 -32.35
N THR A 297 -0.27 -44.18 -32.57
CA THR A 297 0.13 -43.71 -33.90
C THR A 297 1.58 -43.25 -33.88
N ALA A 298 2.31 -43.54 -34.97
CA ALA A 298 3.70 -43.12 -35.19
C ALA A 298 4.74 -43.53 -34.11
N ASP A 299 4.51 -44.61 -33.35
CA ASP A 299 5.58 -45.20 -32.52
C ASP A 299 6.74 -45.69 -33.43
N PRO A 300 7.98 -45.21 -33.26
CA PRO A 300 9.11 -45.61 -34.11
C PRO A 300 9.55 -47.06 -33.87
N ARG A 301 8.97 -47.76 -32.89
CA ARG A 301 9.17 -49.20 -32.62
C ARG A 301 8.12 -50.09 -33.32
N ALA A 302 7.26 -49.50 -34.16
CA ALA A 302 6.29 -50.21 -35.00
C ALA A 302 6.97 -51.15 -36.00
N ASN A 303 6.28 -52.23 -36.40
CA ASN A 303 6.82 -53.37 -37.16
C ASN A 303 7.96 -54.12 -36.44
N GLY A 304 8.11 -53.92 -35.13
CA GLY A 304 8.97 -54.69 -34.24
C GLY A 304 8.23 -55.07 -32.97
N THR A 305 8.32 -54.22 -31.94
CA THR A 305 7.71 -54.45 -30.62
C THR A 305 6.25 -53.98 -30.53
N CYS A 306 5.80 -53.14 -31.47
CA CYS A 306 4.46 -52.56 -31.51
C CYS A 306 3.76 -52.81 -32.89
N PRO A 307 2.42 -52.93 -32.95
CA PRO A 307 1.68 -53.13 -34.21
C PRO A 307 1.72 -51.92 -35.17
N SER A 308 1.25 -52.12 -36.41
CA SER A 308 1.06 -51.05 -37.40
C SER A 308 -0.44 -50.74 -37.64
N TYR A 309 -0.79 -49.47 -37.46
CA TYR A 309 -2.17 -48.97 -37.48
C TYR A 309 -2.49 -48.22 -38.78
N CYS A 310 -3.76 -48.24 -39.20
CA CYS A 310 -4.22 -47.55 -40.42
C CYS A 310 -4.21 -46.03 -40.24
N VAL A 311 -3.70 -45.30 -41.24
CA VAL A 311 -3.75 -43.84 -41.30
C VAL A 311 -4.81 -43.41 -42.31
N LYS A 312 -5.67 -42.46 -41.92
CA LYS A 312 -6.74 -41.90 -42.75
C LYS A 312 -6.17 -41.34 -44.05
N GLY A 313 -6.72 -41.77 -45.19
CA GLY A 313 -6.23 -41.41 -46.53
C GLY A 313 -4.95 -42.12 -47.00
N ASN A 314 -4.33 -42.99 -46.20
CA ASN A 314 -3.19 -43.82 -46.60
C ASN A 314 -3.35 -45.26 -46.06
N LEU A 315 -4.45 -45.91 -46.44
CA LEU A 315 -4.76 -47.28 -46.04
C LEU A 315 -3.97 -48.31 -46.86
N THR A 316 -3.44 -49.32 -46.17
CA THR A 316 -2.95 -50.56 -46.79
C THR A 316 -3.96 -51.70 -46.58
N SER A 317 -3.79 -52.81 -47.30
CA SER A 317 -4.58 -54.03 -47.09
C SER A 317 -4.45 -54.56 -45.66
N ASP A 318 -3.27 -54.43 -45.06
CA ASP A 318 -2.87 -55.22 -43.89
C ASP A 318 -2.90 -54.44 -42.56
N CYS A 319 -3.10 -53.11 -42.60
CA CYS A 319 -3.16 -52.28 -41.39
C CYS A 319 -4.41 -52.56 -40.52
N ALA A 320 -4.27 -52.34 -39.20
CA ALA A 320 -5.36 -52.43 -38.23
C ALA A 320 -6.02 -51.07 -37.97
N CYS A 321 -7.35 -51.02 -37.91
CA CYS A 321 -8.10 -49.81 -37.50
C CYS A 321 -8.04 -49.65 -35.97
N ASP A 322 -7.56 -48.52 -35.47
CA ASP A 322 -7.50 -48.19 -34.04
C ASP A 322 -8.85 -47.65 -33.51
N SER A 323 -9.16 -47.93 -32.24
CA SER A 323 -10.33 -47.40 -31.53
C SER A 323 -10.07 -46.05 -30.85
N ASN A 324 -8.80 -45.65 -30.69
CA ASN A 324 -8.42 -44.46 -29.93
C ASN A 324 -8.30 -43.18 -30.78
N ILE A 325 -8.41 -43.28 -32.11
CA ILE A 325 -8.41 -42.11 -33.01
C ILE A 325 -9.84 -41.54 -33.08
N THR A 326 -10.10 -40.50 -32.28
CA THR A 326 -11.41 -39.82 -32.18
C THR A 326 -11.98 -39.40 -33.53
N ASP A 327 -11.11 -38.94 -34.43
CA ASP A 327 -11.47 -38.34 -35.71
C ASP A 327 -11.51 -39.38 -36.85
N TYR A 328 -11.29 -40.66 -36.52
CA TYR A 328 -11.25 -41.78 -37.45
C TYR A 328 -11.71 -43.08 -36.81
N SER A 329 -13.01 -43.13 -36.45
CA SER A 329 -13.63 -44.31 -35.86
C SER A 329 -13.40 -45.59 -36.68
N VAL A 330 -13.40 -46.75 -36.02
CA VAL A 330 -13.22 -48.07 -36.65
C VAL A 330 -14.21 -48.28 -37.82
N GLU A 331 -15.46 -47.83 -37.69
CA GLU A 331 -16.45 -47.86 -38.78
C GLU A 331 -16.08 -46.96 -39.97
N SER A 332 -15.47 -45.80 -39.72
CA SER A 332 -14.98 -44.89 -40.77
C SER A 332 -13.81 -45.50 -41.52
N CYS A 333 -12.84 -46.07 -40.78
CA CYS A 333 -11.70 -46.81 -41.32
C CYS A 333 -12.15 -48.00 -42.19
N GLN A 334 -13.10 -48.80 -41.72
CA GLN A 334 -13.67 -49.90 -42.49
C GLN A 334 -14.50 -49.45 -43.71
N ARG A 335 -15.09 -48.24 -43.67
CA ARG A 335 -15.85 -47.66 -44.80
C ARG A 335 -14.92 -47.11 -45.89
N GLU A 336 -13.89 -46.35 -45.51
CA GLU A 336 -12.89 -45.85 -46.46
C GLU A 336 -12.14 -47.00 -47.14
N LYS A 337 -11.79 -48.07 -46.40
CA LYS A 337 -11.19 -49.29 -46.98
C LYS A 337 -12.07 -49.96 -48.05
N LYS A 338 -13.40 -49.84 -47.97
CA LYS A 338 -14.32 -50.29 -49.04
C LYS A 338 -14.38 -49.30 -50.21
N CYS A 339 -14.54 -48.01 -49.95
CA CYS A 339 -14.59 -47.00 -51.01
C CYS A 339 -13.26 -46.88 -51.80
N GLN A 340 -12.11 -47.20 -51.20
CA GLN A 340 -10.80 -47.14 -51.88
C GLN A 340 -10.49 -48.38 -52.73
N PHE A 341 -10.86 -49.59 -52.26
CA PHE A 341 -10.47 -50.84 -52.92
C PHE A 341 -11.60 -51.58 -53.66
N ASP A 342 -12.87 -51.15 -53.53
CA ASP A 342 -14.04 -51.77 -54.17
C ASP A 342 -15.09 -50.74 -54.67
N LEU A 343 -14.64 -49.58 -55.16
CA LEU A 343 -15.50 -48.43 -55.50
C LEU A 343 -16.63 -48.74 -56.51
N ILE A 344 -16.38 -49.65 -57.45
CA ILE A 344 -17.26 -49.91 -58.61
C ILE A 344 -18.61 -50.53 -58.20
N HIS A 345 -18.66 -51.22 -57.07
CA HIS A 345 -19.87 -51.89 -56.56
C HIS A 345 -20.65 -51.03 -55.53
N GLN A 346 -20.22 -49.78 -55.27
CA GLN A 346 -20.78 -48.95 -54.20
C GLN A 346 -21.81 -47.93 -54.70
N SER A 347 -22.94 -47.85 -53.99
CA SER A 347 -23.99 -46.85 -54.26
C SER A 347 -23.57 -45.44 -53.84
N ASN A 348 -24.24 -44.40 -54.34
CA ASN A 348 -24.05 -43.01 -53.89
C ASN A 348 -24.40 -42.81 -52.39
N ALA A 349 -25.20 -43.71 -51.79
CA ALA A 349 -25.48 -43.71 -50.35
C ALA A 349 -24.36 -44.39 -49.52
N THR A 350 -23.39 -45.04 -50.19
CA THR A 350 -22.28 -45.77 -49.57
C THR A 350 -20.94 -45.05 -49.77
N CYS A 351 -20.68 -44.60 -51.02
CA CYS A 351 -19.52 -43.80 -51.41
C CYS A 351 -19.99 -42.69 -52.38
N PRO A 352 -19.93 -41.39 -51.99
CA PRO A 352 -20.46 -40.27 -52.78
C PRO A 352 -19.88 -40.13 -54.20
N CYS A 353 -20.56 -39.38 -55.07
CA CYS A 353 -20.00 -38.90 -56.36
C CYS A 353 -18.69 -38.12 -56.13
N LEU A 354 -17.65 -38.41 -56.92
CA LEU A 354 -16.39 -37.66 -56.97
C LEU A 354 -16.53 -36.43 -57.89
N SER A 355 -15.98 -35.29 -57.48
CA SER A 355 -16.16 -34.01 -58.18
C SER A 355 -15.38 -33.88 -59.50
N THR A 356 -14.37 -34.72 -59.73
CA THR A 356 -13.68 -34.85 -61.02
C THR A 356 -13.47 -36.33 -61.37
N ALA A 357 -13.75 -36.68 -62.63
CA ALA A 357 -13.52 -38.01 -63.21
C ALA A 357 -14.10 -39.21 -62.43
N ASP A 358 -15.29 -39.07 -61.80
CA ASP A 358 -16.02 -40.23 -61.29
C ASP A 358 -16.39 -41.18 -62.46
N PRO A 359 -16.06 -42.49 -62.41
CA PRO A 359 -16.42 -43.44 -63.46
C PRO A 359 -17.94 -43.66 -63.62
N ARG A 360 -18.78 -43.07 -62.74
CA ARG A 360 -20.25 -43.06 -62.80
C ARG A 360 -20.84 -41.79 -63.44
N ALA A 361 -19.99 -40.88 -63.95
CA ALA A 361 -20.41 -39.65 -64.63
C ALA A 361 -21.25 -39.91 -65.91
N ASN A 362 -22.12 -38.96 -66.26
CA ASN A 362 -23.22 -39.12 -67.23
C ASN A 362 -24.24 -40.24 -66.91
N GLY A 363 -24.13 -40.88 -65.74
CA GLY A 363 -25.21 -41.62 -65.09
C GLY A 363 -25.80 -40.80 -63.94
N THR A 364 -25.24 -40.96 -62.74
CA THR A 364 -25.86 -40.53 -61.48
C THR A 364 -25.34 -39.20 -60.92
N CYS A 365 -24.44 -38.50 -61.63
CA CYS A 365 -23.74 -37.29 -61.18
C CYS A 365 -23.69 -36.23 -62.32
N PRO A 366 -23.89 -34.91 -62.05
CA PRO A 366 -23.96 -33.83 -63.06
C PRO A 366 -22.60 -33.15 -63.37
N ALA A 367 -22.60 -32.08 -64.18
CA ALA A 367 -21.42 -31.32 -64.63
C ALA A 367 -21.43 -29.83 -64.21
N TYR A 368 -20.24 -29.22 -64.07
CA TYR A 368 -20.02 -27.97 -63.33
C TYR A 368 -19.21 -26.88 -64.08
N CYS A 369 -19.33 -25.62 -63.62
CA CYS A 369 -18.64 -24.43 -64.15
C CYS A 369 -17.12 -24.37 -63.85
N ILE A 370 -16.38 -23.63 -64.67
CA ILE A 370 -14.94 -23.34 -64.50
C ILE A 370 -14.71 -21.83 -64.40
N ARG A 371 -13.86 -21.41 -63.46
CA ARG A 371 -13.48 -20.00 -63.21
C ARG A 371 -12.77 -19.38 -64.41
N GLY A 372 -13.12 -18.14 -64.77
CA GLY A 372 -12.59 -17.43 -65.94
C GLY A 372 -13.16 -17.88 -67.29
N TYR A 373 -13.98 -18.94 -67.34
CA TYR A 373 -14.56 -19.51 -68.56
C TYR A 373 -16.06 -19.83 -68.38
N VAL A 374 -16.80 -18.91 -67.75
CA VAL A 374 -18.20 -19.10 -67.35
C VAL A 374 -19.13 -19.02 -68.56
N THR A 375 -19.83 -20.12 -68.88
CA THR A 375 -20.87 -20.14 -69.92
C THR A 375 -22.25 -19.84 -69.32
N SER A 376 -23.24 -19.58 -70.19
CA SER A 376 -24.63 -19.33 -69.77
C SER A 376 -25.29 -20.52 -69.07
N ASP A 377 -24.86 -21.75 -69.37
CA ASP A 377 -25.54 -23.02 -69.12
C ASP A 377 -24.85 -23.96 -68.10
N CYS A 378 -23.63 -23.64 -67.64
CA CYS A 378 -22.96 -24.43 -66.59
C CYS A 378 -23.55 -24.20 -65.18
N THR A 379 -23.38 -25.18 -64.28
CA THR A 379 -23.78 -25.12 -62.85
C THR A 379 -22.59 -24.80 -61.95
N CYS A 380 -22.69 -23.80 -61.07
CA CYS A 380 -21.64 -23.50 -60.08
C CYS A 380 -21.56 -24.62 -59.01
N ASP A 381 -20.36 -25.13 -58.72
CA ASP A 381 -20.14 -26.17 -57.69
C ASP A 381 -20.16 -25.55 -56.28
N THR A 382 -20.91 -26.16 -55.35
CA THR A 382 -20.98 -25.76 -53.94
C THR A 382 -19.74 -26.15 -53.14
N ASN A 383 -18.98 -27.15 -53.59
CA ASN A 383 -17.87 -27.75 -52.85
C ASN A 383 -16.49 -27.23 -53.28
N LEU A 384 -16.42 -26.48 -54.38
CA LEU A 384 -15.16 -25.98 -54.92
C LEU A 384 -14.74 -24.67 -54.23
N SER A 385 -14.05 -24.78 -53.10
CA SER A 385 -13.60 -23.63 -52.27
C SER A 385 -12.73 -22.62 -53.02
N SER A 386 -12.09 -23.00 -54.13
CA SER A 386 -11.32 -22.12 -55.02
C SER A 386 -12.18 -21.29 -55.99
N TYR A 387 -13.48 -21.59 -56.10
CA TYR A 387 -14.45 -20.80 -56.86
C TYR A 387 -15.87 -20.88 -56.24
N PRO A 388 -16.09 -20.19 -55.10
CA PRO A 388 -17.38 -20.24 -54.39
C PRO A 388 -18.56 -19.79 -55.24
N VAL A 389 -19.75 -20.33 -54.97
CA VAL A 389 -20.99 -20.09 -55.75
C VAL A 389 -21.28 -18.59 -55.93
N ASP A 390 -21.16 -17.78 -54.88
CA ASP A 390 -21.40 -16.33 -54.98
C ASP A 390 -20.39 -15.62 -55.88
N SER A 391 -19.13 -16.09 -55.92
CA SER A 391 -18.13 -15.60 -56.85
C SER A 391 -18.45 -16.01 -58.29
N CYS A 392 -18.89 -17.26 -58.49
CA CYS A 392 -19.30 -17.80 -59.79
C CYS A 392 -20.52 -17.05 -60.37
N LEU A 393 -21.50 -16.70 -59.53
CA LEU A 393 -22.64 -15.88 -59.91
C LEU A 393 -22.27 -14.41 -60.14
N LYS A 394 -21.39 -13.83 -59.31
CA LYS A 394 -20.96 -12.42 -59.46
C LYS A 394 -20.09 -12.20 -60.70
N GLU A 395 -19.19 -13.13 -61.02
CA GLU A 395 -18.39 -13.14 -62.26
C GLU A 395 -19.32 -13.20 -63.48
N LYS A 396 -20.30 -14.11 -63.49
CA LYS A 396 -21.33 -14.23 -64.54
C LYS A 396 -22.18 -12.95 -64.71
N ASN A 397 -22.48 -12.22 -63.63
CA ASN A 397 -23.28 -11.00 -63.70
C ASN A 397 -22.49 -9.77 -64.21
N CYS A 398 -21.30 -9.48 -63.64
CA CYS A 398 -20.52 -8.32 -64.10
C CYS A 398 -19.99 -8.49 -65.54
N SER A 399 -19.80 -9.73 -66.03
CA SER A 399 -19.33 -10.00 -67.41
C SER A 399 -20.41 -9.85 -68.49
N PHE A 400 -21.69 -10.06 -68.18
CA PHE A 400 -22.76 -10.14 -69.19
C PHE A 400 -23.94 -9.17 -69.01
N ASN A 401 -24.04 -8.43 -67.90
CA ASN A 401 -25.20 -7.55 -67.63
C ASN A 401 -24.83 -6.23 -66.90
N LEU A 402 -23.71 -5.59 -67.29
CA LEU A 402 -23.07 -4.50 -66.55
C LEU A 402 -23.91 -3.21 -66.43
N ILE A 403 -24.77 -2.88 -67.41
CA ILE A 403 -25.58 -1.65 -67.41
C ILE A 403 -26.60 -1.61 -66.25
N ASN A 404 -27.04 -2.78 -65.77
CA ASN A 404 -28.06 -2.90 -64.72
C ASN A 404 -27.48 -3.11 -63.31
N GLN A 405 -26.17 -2.89 -63.10
CA GLN A 405 -25.50 -3.15 -61.82
C GLN A 405 -25.19 -1.86 -61.04
N THR A 406 -25.39 -1.91 -59.73
CA THR A 406 -25.05 -0.78 -58.83
C THR A 406 -23.54 -0.60 -58.70
N THR A 407 -23.10 0.57 -58.22
CA THR A 407 -21.68 0.86 -57.95
C THR A 407 -21.09 0.03 -56.80
N SER A 408 -21.92 -0.57 -55.94
CA SER A 408 -21.51 -1.57 -54.94
C SER A 408 -21.34 -2.98 -55.53
N ASP A 409 -22.03 -3.29 -56.63
CA ASP A 409 -21.98 -4.61 -57.25
C ASP A 409 -20.83 -4.73 -58.26
N CYS A 410 -20.73 -3.78 -59.19
CA CYS A 410 -19.60 -3.64 -60.12
C CYS A 410 -19.16 -2.14 -60.15
N PRO A 411 -17.97 -1.78 -59.60
CA PRO A 411 -17.57 -0.39 -59.34
C PRO A 411 -17.37 0.47 -60.61
N CYS A 412 -17.38 1.81 -60.48
CA CYS A 412 -17.05 2.74 -61.58
C CYS A 412 -15.63 2.46 -62.10
N GLN A 413 -15.44 2.33 -63.41
CA GLN A 413 -14.12 2.21 -64.04
C GLN A 413 -13.51 3.60 -64.31
N ALA A 414 -12.22 3.76 -64.03
CA ALA A 414 -11.55 5.08 -63.98
C ALA A 414 -11.46 5.81 -65.34
N THR A 415 -11.64 5.12 -66.46
CA THR A 415 -11.77 5.71 -67.80
C THR A 415 -12.73 4.85 -68.64
N GLY A 416 -13.69 5.49 -69.32
CA GLY A 416 -14.57 4.81 -70.28
C GLY A 416 -15.74 4.04 -69.67
N ASP A 417 -16.05 4.18 -68.39
CA ASP A 417 -17.29 3.65 -67.81
C ASP A 417 -18.51 4.34 -68.46
N PRO A 418 -19.47 3.60 -69.05
CA PRO A 418 -20.64 4.20 -69.72
C PRO A 418 -21.62 4.90 -68.76
N ARG A 419 -21.35 4.89 -67.45
CA ARG A 419 -22.12 5.59 -66.40
C ARG A 419 -21.53 6.96 -66.02
N ALA A 420 -20.40 7.36 -66.62
CA ALA A 420 -19.73 8.64 -66.35
C ALA A 420 -20.54 9.84 -66.89
N GLY A 421 -20.70 10.87 -66.07
CA GLY A 421 -21.54 12.05 -66.34
C GLY A 421 -22.86 12.07 -65.56
N ASP A 422 -23.46 10.90 -65.31
CA ASP A 422 -24.67 10.75 -64.48
C ASP A 422 -24.36 10.14 -63.09
N ALA A 423 -23.65 9.01 -63.04
CA ALA A 423 -23.40 8.26 -61.79
C ALA A 423 -21.92 8.22 -61.35
N CYS A 424 -20.98 8.71 -62.18
CA CYS A 424 -19.57 8.93 -61.81
C CYS A 424 -19.12 10.35 -62.30
N PRO A 425 -18.24 11.12 -61.60
CA PRO A 425 -18.12 12.59 -61.73
C PRO A 425 -17.11 13.16 -62.78
N SER A 426 -16.96 14.50 -62.81
CA SER A 426 -16.17 15.29 -63.79
C SER A 426 -15.17 16.30 -63.13
N TYR A 427 -14.03 16.61 -63.77
CA TYR A 427 -12.84 17.23 -63.13
C TYR A 427 -12.24 18.48 -63.84
N CYS A 428 -11.42 19.28 -63.13
CA CYS A 428 -10.82 20.58 -63.55
C CYS A 428 -9.47 20.52 -64.31
N VAL A 429 -9.06 21.65 -64.92
CA VAL A 429 -7.74 21.86 -65.57
C VAL A 429 -7.14 23.26 -65.23
N LYS A 430 -5.81 23.36 -65.13
CA LYS A 430 -5.05 24.58 -64.80
C LYS A 430 -5.21 25.71 -65.81
N GLY A 431 -5.35 26.95 -65.35
CA GLY A 431 -5.48 28.14 -66.20
C GLY A 431 -6.79 28.25 -67.01
N GLN A 432 -7.70 27.29 -66.89
CA GLN A 432 -9.04 27.28 -67.51
C GLN A 432 -10.12 26.95 -66.47
N VAL A 433 -9.99 27.52 -65.27
CA VAL A 433 -10.87 27.23 -64.13
C VAL A 433 -12.26 27.86 -64.34
N THR A 434 -13.31 27.04 -64.30
CA THR A 434 -14.72 27.43 -64.39
C THR A 434 -15.46 27.23 -63.06
N SER A 435 -16.74 27.62 -62.97
CA SER A 435 -17.53 27.50 -61.74
C SER A 435 -17.78 26.05 -61.30
N GLU A 436 -18.07 25.14 -62.25
CA GLU A 436 -18.68 23.82 -61.96
C GLU A 436 -17.70 22.63 -61.81
N CYS A 437 -16.43 22.76 -62.17
CA CYS A 437 -15.51 21.61 -62.18
C CYS A 437 -14.97 21.22 -60.78
N VAL A 438 -14.64 19.94 -60.58
CA VAL A 438 -14.01 19.42 -59.34
C VAL A 438 -12.48 19.40 -59.46
N CYS A 439 -11.77 20.06 -58.53
CA CYS A 439 -10.30 19.99 -58.45
C CYS A 439 -9.86 18.66 -57.80
N ASP A 440 -9.08 17.82 -58.49
CA ASP A 440 -8.62 16.52 -58.00
C ASP A 440 -7.14 16.52 -57.53
N TYR A 441 -6.76 15.50 -56.77
CA TYR A 441 -5.42 15.31 -56.17
C TYR A 441 -4.35 14.85 -57.18
N TYR A 442 -4.71 14.13 -58.25
CA TYR A 442 -3.74 13.48 -59.14
C TYR A 442 -3.32 14.30 -60.38
N ILE A 443 -3.45 15.62 -60.33
CA ILE A 443 -2.98 16.54 -61.38
C ILE A 443 -1.61 17.12 -60.99
N PRO A 444 -0.51 16.78 -61.69
CA PRO A 444 0.82 17.34 -61.40
C PRO A 444 0.84 18.87 -61.52
N ASP A 445 1.59 19.51 -60.63
CA ASP A 445 1.84 20.96 -60.58
C ASP A 445 0.60 21.88 -60.53
N PHE A 446 -0.58 21.37 -60.13
CA PHE A 446 -1.76 22.20 -59.85
C PHE A 446 -2.49 21.78 -58.56
N THR A 447 -2.13 22.42 -57.45
CA THR A 447 -2.75 22.10 -56.15
C THR A 447 -4.18 22.63 -56.05
N ILE A 448 -5.02 21.96 -55.26
CA ILE A 448 -6.42 22.34 -55.01
C ILE A 448 -6.54 23.80 -54.50
N ALA A 449 -5.57 24.27 -53.69
CA ALA A 449 -5.53 25.66 -53.23
C ALA A 449 -5.25 26.67 -54.35
N GLN A 450 -4.42 26.33 -55.35
CA GLN A 450 -4.21 27.16 -56.53
C GLN A 450 -5.45 27.15 -57.45
N CYS A 451 -6.07 25.97 -57.63
CA CYS A 451 -7.32 25.79 -58.37
C CYS A 451 -8.46 26.67 -57.83
N GLN A 452 -8.56 26.84 -56.50
CA GLN A 452 -9.54 27.73 -55.90
C GLN A 452 -9.14 29.21 -55.89
N LYS A 453 -7.84 29.57 -55.80
CA LYS A 453 -7.41 30.98 -55.77
C LYS A 453 -7.47 31.67 -57.14
N GLU A 454 -7.12 30.99 -58.23
CA GLU A 454 -7.23 31.56 -59.60
C GLU A 454 -8.69 31.94 -59.95
N LYS A 455 -9.66 31.20 -59.40
CA LYS A 455 -11.11 31.38 -59.60
C LYS A 455 -11.66 32.73 -59.12
N LEU A 456 -10.98 33.42 -58.20
CA LEU A 456 -11.48 34.62 -57.50
C LEU A 456 -10.98 35.95 -58.09
N CYS A 457 -9.67 36.13 -58.35
CA CYS A 457 -9.17 37.39 -58.94
C CYS A 457 -9.69 37.64 -60.37
N ILE A 458 -10.16 36.60 -61.08
CA ILE A 458 -10.75 36.75 -62.42
C ILE A 458 -12.21 37.26 -62.38
N THR A 459 -12.98 36.88 -61.36
CA THR A 459 -14.45 37.04 -61.39
C THR A 459 -14.99 38.26 -60.65
N ASN A 460 -14.24 38.90 -59.74
CA ASN A 460 -14.78 39.99 -58.92
C ASN A 460 -13.75 41.04 -58.42
N LEU A 461 -12.89 41.56 -59.31
CA LEU A 461 -11.76 42.45 -58.95
C LEU A 461 -12.17 43.75 -58.21
N ILE A 462 -13.34 44.32 -58.48
CA ILE A 462 -13.83 45.53 -57.79
C ILE A 462 -14.10 45.29 -56.30
N ASN A 463 -14.43 44.06 -55.90
CA ASN A 463 -14.67 43.67 -54.51
C ASN A 463 -13.54 42.80 -53.92
N GLN A 464 -12.40 42.65 -54.59
CA GLN A 464 -11.23 42.00 -53.99
C GLN A 464 -10.41 42.98 -53.17
N SER A 465 -9.84 42.50 -52.06
CA SER A 465 -8.94 43.31 -51.24
C SER A 465 -7.61 43.57 -51.96
N THR A 466 -6.89 44.59 -51.51
CA THR A 466 -5.52 44.88 -51.97
C THR A 466 -4.49 43.82 -51.56
N ALA A 467 -4.85 42.88 -50.68
CA ALA A 467 -4.02 41.72 -50.32
C ALA A 467 -4.27 40.50 -51.23
N ASP A 468 -5.44 40.41 -51.87
CA ASP A 468 -5.80 39.30 -52.75
C ASP A 468 -5.39 39.57 -54.20
N CYS A 469 -5.65 40.78 -54.70
CA CYS A 469 -5.19 41.27 -56.00
C CYS A 469 -4.72 42.75 -55.85
N PRO A 470 -3.41 43.06 -55.99
CA PRO A 470 -2.82 44.34 -55.55
C PRO A 470 -3.26 45.60 -56.34
N CYS A 471 -3.02 46.80 -55.78
CA CYS A 471 -3.20 48.08 -56.48
C CYS A 471 -2.17 48.25 -57.63
N LEU A 472 -2.60 48.83 -58.76
CA LEU A 472 -1.72 49.20 -59.86
C LEU A 472 -0.97 50.50 -59.54
N SER A 473 0.34 50.55 -59.80
CA SER A 473 1.23 51.67 -59.44
C SER A 473 1.00 52.96 -60.24
N THR A 474 0.28 52.88 -61.37
CA THR A 474 -0.33 54.02 -62.06
C THR A 474 -1.68 53.59 -62.64
N GLY A 475 -2.70 54.44 -62.52
CA GLY A 475 -3.98 54.23 -63.24
C GLY A 475 -4.90 53.14 -62.69
N ASP A 476 -4.80 52.77 -61.40
CA ASP A 476 -5.78 51.88 -60.77
C ASP A 476 -7.18 52.55 -60.73
N PRO A 477 -8.25 51.89 -61.22
CA PRO A 477 -9.61 52.46 -61.22
C PRO A 477 -10.20 52.67 -59.82
N ARG A 478 -9.53 52.22 -58.76
CA ARG A 478 -9.90 52.46 -57.35
C ARG A 478 -9.26 53.73 -56.74
N ALA A 479 -8.53 54.53 -57.52
CA ALA A 479 -7.93 55.79 -57.07
C ALA A 479 -8.99 56.82 -56.62
N ASN A 480 -8.69 57.62 -55.59
CA ASN A 480 -9.68 58.39 -54.80
C ASN A 480 -10.76 57.47 -54.18
N GLY A 481 -10.35 56.29 -53.73
CA GLY A 481 -11.18 55.25 -53.15
C GLY A 481 -10.32 54.20 -52.44
N ALA A 482 -10.39 52.94 -52.86
CA ALA A 482 -9.61 51.85 -52.26
C ALA A 482 -8.11 51.83 -52.64
N CYS A 483 -7.64 52.72 -53.54
CA CYS A 483 -6.22 53.04 -53.69
C CYS A 483 -6.03 54.59 -53.53
N PRO A 484 -4.88 55.07 -53.00
CA PRO A 484 -4.82 56.41 -52.36
C PRO A 484 -4.69 57.62 -53.31
N ALA A 485 -5.00 58.82 -52.79
CA ALA A 485 -4.86 60.11 -53.48
C ALA A 485 -3.46 60.74 -53.34
N TYR A 486 -3.19 61.90 -53.95
CA TYR A 486 -1.89 62.62 -53.85
C TYR A 486 -1.99 63.94 -53.03
N CYS A 487 -0.90 64.34 -52.37
CA CYS A 487 -0.89 65.43 -51.37
C CYS A 487 -0.78 66.86 -51.95
N ALA A 488 -1.34 67.83 -51.22
CA ALA A 488 -1.19 69.27 -51.45
C ALA A 488 -0.61 70.00 -50.21
N LYS A 489 0.21 71.04 -50.47
CA LYS A 489 0.94 71.81 -49.45
C LYS A 489 0.01 72.61 -48.53
N GLY A 490 0.25 72.55 -47.22
CA GLY A 490 -0.57 73.27 -46.23
C GLY A 490 -1.97 72.68 -45.98
N GLN A 491 -2.36 71.61 -46.67
CA GLN A 491 -3.57 70.80 -46.39
C GLN A 491 -3.26 69.28 -46.47
N PRO A 492 -2.22 68.75 -45.79
CA PRO A 492 -1.90 67.33 -45.85
C PRO A 492 -2.92 66.49 -45.06
N THR A 493 -3.61 65.58 -45.75
CA THR A 493 -4.45 64.55 -45.10
C THR A 493 -3.65 63.28 -44.81
N SER A 494 -4.14 62.45 -43.88
CA SER A 494 -3.54 61.14 -43.54
C SER A 494 -3.40 60.20 -44.73
N GLU A 495 -4.31 60.28 -45.71
CA GLU A 495 -4.41 59.30 -46.80
C GLU A 495 -3.69 59.70 -48.09
N CYS A 496 -3.22 60.95 -48.20
CA CYS A 496 -2.54 61.41 -49.42
C CYS A 496 -1.09 60.91 -49.55
N VAL A 497 -0.63 60.69 -50.78
CA VAL A 497 0.73 60.27 -51.14
C VAL A 497 1.53 61.47 -51.63
N CYS A 498 2.77 61.64 -51.13
CA CYS A 498 3.67 62.67 -51.63
C CYS A 498 4.24 62.28 -53.00
N ASP A 499 3.93 63.04 -54.05
CA ASP A 499 4.45 62.84 -55.41
C ASP A 499 5.98 63.03 -55.43
N THR A 500 6.69 62.07 -56.03
CA THR A 500 8.15 62.07 -56.14
C THR A 500 8.70 62.96 -57.25
N ASN A 501 7.84 63.51 -58.13
CA ASN A 501 8.25 64.35 -59.26
C ASN A 501 8.02 65.86 -59.05
N GLN A 502 7.44 66.31 -57.92
CA GLN A 502 7.25 67.74 -57.66
C GLN A 502 8.47 68.41 -57.01
N THR A 503 8.89 69.54 -57.57
CA THR A 503 10.12 70.25 -57.20
C THR A 503 9.92 71.42 -56.22
N SER A 504 8.69 71.89 -56.01
CA SER A 504 8.35 73.07 -55.17
C SER A 504 7.77 72.72 -53.78
N PHE A 505 7.50 71.43 -53.54
CA PHE A 505 7.09 70.88 -52.25
C PHE A 505 7.75 69.51 -52.09
N THR A 506 8.93 69.49 -51.46
CA THR A 506 9.75 68.27 -51.40
C THR A 506 9.07 67.18 -50.57
N VAL A 507 9.31 65.90 -50.93
CA VAL A 507 8.78 64.74 -50.19
C VAL A 507 9.10 64.81 -48.69
N GLN A 508 10.28 65.32 -48.32
CA GLN A 508 10.70 65.48 -46.93
C GLN A 508 9.91 66.56 -46.16
N GLN A 509 9.50 67.64 -46.82
CA GLN A 509 8.62 68.66 -46.25
C GLN A 509 7.16 68.17 -46.19
N CYS A 510 6.70 67.50 -47.24
CA CYS A 510 5.39 66.83 -47.28
C CYS A 510 5.22 65.82 -46.14
N GLN A 511 6.24 65.00 -45.88
CA GLN A 511 6.26 64.06 -44.76
C GLN A 511 6.28 64.77 -43.40
N LYS A 512 7.10 65.82 -43.20
CA LYS A 512 7.17 66.51 -41.89
C LYS A 512 5.87 67.26 -41.55
N GLU A 513 5.23 67.94 -42.51
CA GLU A 513 3.90 68.56 -42.29
C GLU A 513 2.84 67.50 -41.98
N LYS A 514 2.83 66.38 -42.71
CA LYS A 514 1.90 65.27 -42.49
C LYS A 514 2.06 64.63 -41.11
N ILE A 515 3.28 64.56 -40.56
CA ILE A 515 3.56 63.91 -39.28
C ILE A 515 2.95 64.65 -38.07
N CYS A 516 3.25 65.95 -37.86
CA CYS A 516 2.71 66.67 -36.69
C CYS A 516 1.18 66.91 -36.77
N LEU A 517 0.57 66.83 -37.96
CA LEU A 517 -0.88 66.99 -38.13
C LEU A 517 -1.66 65.67 -38.05
N ALA A 518 -1.18 64.60 -38.70
CA ALA A 518 -1.91 63.32 -38.80
C ALA A 518 -1.52 62.28 -37.75
N ASN A 519 -0.37 62.42 -37.08
CA ASN A 519 0.13 61.42 -36.12
C ASN A 519 0.86 62.04 -34.91
N LEU A 520 0.27 63.09 -34.33
CA LEU A 520 0.82 63.79 -33.16
C LEU A 520 1.09 62.84 -31.98
N ILE A 521 0.26 61.81 -31.79
CA ILE A 521 0.39 60.77 -30.73
C ILE A 521 1.78 60.13 -30.70
N ASN A 522 2.38 59.84 -31.86
CA ASN A 522 3.65 59.13 -31.94
C ASN A 522 4.87 60.07 -32.01
N GLN A 523 4.71 61.38 -31.75
CA GLN A 523 5.80 62.37 -31.82
C GLN A 523 6.30 62.78 -30.44
N ASN A 524 7.62 62.73 -30.28
CA ASN A 524 8.32 63.25 -29.10
C ASN A 524 8.17 64.77 -28.98
N THR A 525 8.47 65.31 -27.80
CA THR A 525 8.27 66.74 -27.48
C THR A 525 9.28 67.68 -28.14
N SER A 526 10.37 67.17 -28.71
CA SER A 526 11.32 67.95 -29.52
C SER A 526 10.91 68.11 -30.99
N ASP A 527 10.15 67.16 -31.56
CA ASP A 527 9.68 67.23 -32.95
C ASP A 527 8.35 67.97 -33.10
N CYS A 528 7.42 67.82 -32.14
CA CYS A 528 6.21 68.62 -32.01
C CYS A 528 5.96 68.93 -30.51
N PRO A 529 5.96 70.19 -30.03
CA PRO A 529 5.75 70.51 -28.60
C PRO A 529 4.38 70.07 -28.04
N CYS A 530 4.24 69.91 -26.72
CA CYS A 530 2.95 69.64 -26.06
C CYS A 530 1.99 70.83 -26.18
N LEU A 531 0.71 70.57 -26.48
CA LEU A 531 -0.36 71.56 -26.50
C LEU A 531 -0.91 71.81 -25.08
N LEU A 532 -1.28 73.06 -24.77
CA LEU A 532 -1.75 73.47 -23.43
C LEU A 532 -3.18 73.02 -23.09
N THR A 533 -3.95 72.59 -24.09
CA THR A 533 -5.25 71.93 -23.96
C THR A 533 -5.41 70.90 -25.06
N GLY A 534 -6.01 69.75 -24.76
CA GLY A 534 -6.41 68.76 -25.76
C GLY A 534 -5.28 68.05 -26.54
N ASP A 535 -4.06 67.98 -26.01
CA ASP A 535 -2.99 67.19 -26.63
C ASP A 535 -3.32 65.68 -26.56
N PRO A 536 -3.36 64.94 -27.69
CA PRO A 536 -3.67 63.51 -27.70
C PRO A 536 -2.53 62.63 -27.13
N ARG A 537 -1.39 63.22 -26.70
CA ARG A 537 -0.33 62.54 -25.93
C ARG A 537 -0.46 62.72 -24.41
N ALA A 538 -1.48 63.43 -23.94
CA ALA A 538 -1.82 63.50 -22.52
C ALA A 538 -1.99 62.07 -21.96
N GLY A 539 -1.27 61.75 -20.89
CA GLY A 539 -1.23 60.39 -20.31
C GLY A 539 -0.19 59.43 -20.92
N ASN A 540 0.63 59.87 -21.89
CA ASN A 540 1.77 59.09 -22.39
C ASN A 540 3.08 59.88 -22.41
N VAL A 541 3.10 61.07 -23.02
CA VAL A 541 4.32 61.88 -23.21
C VAL A 541 4.14 63.33 -22.74
N CYS A 542 2.90 63.79 -22.66
CA CYS A 542 2.49 65.00 -21.96
C CYS A 542 1.67 64.58 -20.71
N PRO A 543 1.61 65.36 -19.62
CA PRO A 543 0.82 65.02 -18.44
C PRO A 543 -0.66 64.78 -18.76
N GLU A 544 -1.31 63.83 -18.09
CA GLU A 544 -2.74 63.59 -18.25
C GLU A 544 -3.57 64.66 -17.54
N TYR A 545 -4.72 65.05 -18.10
CA TYR A 545 -5.67 65.94 -17.44
C TYR A 545 -6.65 65.13 -16.60
N CYS A 546 -6.90 65.55 -15.35
CA CYS A 546 -7.84 64.84 -14.49
C CYS A 546 -9.27 64.91 -15.04
N ILE A 547 -9.90 63.75 -15.19
CA ILE A 547 -11.32 63.64 -15.57
C ILE A 547 -12.14 63.35 -14.32
N LYS A 548 -13.32 63.98 -14.20
CA LYS A 548 -14.27 63.74 -13.11
C LYS A 548 -14.60 62.24 -12.99
N GLU A 549 -14.68 61.71 -11.77
CA GLU A 549 -14.86 60.27 -11.49
C GLU A 549 -13.71 59.36 -12.01
N LYS A 550 -12.65 59.92 -12.59
CA LYS A 550 -11.41 59.21 -13.03
C LYS A 550 -10.15 60.02 -12.69
N VAL A 551 -10.10 60.56 -11.47
CA VAL A 551 -8.92 61.25 -10.95
C VAL A 551 -7.84 60.22 -10.61
N THR A 552 -6.57 60.61 -10.75
CA THR A 552 -5.40 59.82 -10.33
C THR A 552 -4.44 60.69 -9.50
N SER A 553 -3.47 60.07 -8.84
CA SER A 553 -2.37 60.77 -8.16
C SER A 553 -1.52 61.61 -9.12
N GLU A 554 -1.46 61.26 -10.40
CA GLU A 554 -0.51 61.83 -11.37
C GLU A 554 -1.14 62.86 -12.31
N CYS A 555 -2.46 62.82 -12.52
CA CYS A 555 -3.14 63.76 -13.43
C CYS A 555 -3.10 65.23 -12.94
N VAL A 556 -3.20 66.17 -13.88
CA VAL A 556 -3.19 67.62 -13.67
C VAL A 556 -4.62 68.17 -13.76
N CYS A 557 -5.04 68.99 -12.80
CA CYS A 557 -6.33 69.66 -12.85
C CYS A 557 -6.34 70.77 -13.91
N ASP A 558 -7.20 70.65 -14.93
CA ASP A 558 -7.42 71.72 -15.91
C ASP A 558 -8.02 72.97 -15.24
N THR A 559 -7.45 74.13 -15.54
CA THR A 559 -7.89 75.43 -15.04
C THR A 559 -9.04 76.05 -15.84
N ASN A 560 -9.31 75.55 -17.05
CA ASN A 560 -10.37 76.06 -17.94
C ASN A 560 -11.60 75.13 -18.04
N SER A 561 -11.59 73.98 -17.38
CA SER A 561 -12.69 73.01 -17.41
C SER A 561 -13.97 73.56 -16.75
N SER A 562 -15.00 73.78 -17.58
CA SER A 562 -16.34 74.22 -17.11
C SER A 562 -17.10 73.14 -16.34
N ASN A 563 -16.80 71.87 -16.61
CA ASN A 563 -17.61 70.72 -16.15
C ASN A 563 -16.96 70.00 -14.96
N PHE A 564 -15.67 70.24 -14.72
CA PHE A 564 -14.90 69.68 -13.62
C PHE A 564 -13.92 70.73 -13.12
N THR A 565 -14.40 71.61 -12.24
CA THR A 565 -13.64 72.79 -11.81
C THR A 565 -12.36 72.38 -11.09
N PHE A 566 -11.31 73.21 -11.23
CA PHE A 566 -10.02 73.00 -10.56
C PHE A 566 -10.16 72.68 -9.05
N GLN A 567 -11.08 73.35 -8.36
CA GLN A 567 -11.32 73.15 -6.92
C GLN A 567 -12.03 71.83 -6.60
N GLN A 568 -12.94 71.35 -7.47
CA GLN A 568 -13.53 70.02 -7.32
C GLN A 568 -12.52 68.91 -7.67
N CYS A 569 -11.69 69.13 -8.69
CA CYS A 569 -10.58 68.24 -9.04
C CYS A 569 -9.57 68.07 -7.90
N GLN A 570 -9.16 69.17 -7.25
CA GLN A 570 -8.32 69.13 -6.05
C GLN A 570 -8.94 68.28 -4.93
N LYS A 571 -10.25 68.41 -4.68
CA LYS A 571 -10.95 67.62 -3.65
C LYS A 571 -11.04 66.13 -4.00
N GLU A 572 -11.45 65.79 -5.22
CA GLU A 572 -11.51 64.40 -5.68
C GLU A 572 -10.11 63.74 -5.70
N LYS A 573 -9.04 64.53 -5.91
CA LYS A 573 -7.65 64.05 -5.80
C LYS A 573 -7.23 63.72 -4.37
N LEU A 574 -7.61 64.54 -3.38
CA LEU A 574 -7.35 64.27 -1.96
C LEU A 574 -8.04 62.98 -1.47
N CYS A 575 -9.23 62.67 -1.99
CA CYS A 575 -9.90 61.38 -1.72
C CYS A 575 -9.12 60.14 -2.21
N ILE A 576 -8.10 60.32 -3.04
CA ILE A 576 -7.26 59.23 -3.57
C ILE A 576 -5.87 59.24 -2.93
N THR A 577 -5.27 60.42 -2.73
CA THR A 577 -3.89 60.52 -2.20
C THR A 577 -3.80 60.55 -0.68
N ASP A 578 -4.87 60.93 0.04
CA ASP A 578 -4.85 61.14 1.49
C ASP A 578 -6.20 60.81 2.16
N LEU A 579 -6.81 59.68 1.77
CA LEU A 579 -8.16 59.26 2.19
C LEU A 579 -8.33 59.14 3.72
N ILE A 580 -7.25 58.80 4.45
CA ILE A 580 -7.28 58.54 5.89
C ILE A 580 -7.67 59.80 6.69
N HIS A 581 -7.33 60.99 6.20
CA HIS A 581 -7.66 62.27 6.85
C HIS A 581 -8.98 62.90 6.36
N GLN A 582 -9.75 62.23 5.49
CA GLN A 582 -10.98 62.78 4.89
C GLN A 582 -12.24 62.27 5.59
N THR A 583 -13.19 63.18 5.85
CA THR A 583 -14.48 62.83 6.46
C THR A 583 -15.38 62.05 5.49
N VAL A 584 -16.38 61.33 6.02
CA VAL A 584 -17.41 60.66 5.22
C VAL A 584 -18.31 61.62 4.41
N ALA A 585 -18.32 62.91 4.76
CA ALA A 585 -19.01 63.96 4.00
C ALA A 585 -18.14 64.52 2.84
N ASP A 586 -16.81 64.38 2.94
CA ASP A 586 -15.86 64.84 1.93
C ASP A 586 -15.52 63.74 0.92
N CYS A 587 -15.31 62.52 1.41
CA CYS A 587 -15.02 61.32 0.63
C CYS A 587 -15.83 60.14 1.17
N LYS A 588 -16.79 59.64 0.38
CA LYS A 588 -17.65 58.49 0.73
C LYS A 588 -16.82 57.27 1.17
N CYS A 589 -17.40 56.40 1.98
CA CYS A 589 -16.82 55.10 2.30
C CYS A 589 -16.65 54.24 1.03
N LEU A 590 -15.50 53.58 0.90
CA LEU A 590 -15.20 52.64 -0.18
C LEU A 590 -15.56 51.19 0.22
N SER A 591 -15.81 50.36 -0.78
CA SER A 591 -16.02 48.92 -0.67
C SER A 591 -14.77 48.19 -0.20
N THR A 592 -14.91 47.34 0.84
CA THR A 592 -13.97 46.30 1.34
C THR A 592 -12.49 46.64 1.63
N ASN A 593 -11.95 47.76 1.16
CA ASN A 593 -10.56 48.20 1.34
C ASN A 593 -10.45 49.67 1.81
N ASP A 594 -11.52 50.27 2.33
CA ASP A 594 -11.43 51.61 2.93
C ASP A 594 -10.62 51.53 4.25
N PRO A 595 -9.53 52.29 4.41
CA PRO A 595 -8.73 52.28 5.64
C PRO A 595 -9.50 52.81 6.87
N ARG A 596 -10.70 53.37 6.69
CA ARG A 596 -11.62 53.84 7.75
C ARG A 596 -12.70 52.81 8.13
N ALA A 597 -12.70 51.62 7.51
CA ALA A 597 -13.68 50.57 7.78
C ALA A 597 -13.53 49.98 9.19
N GLY A 598 -14.64 49.85 9.91
CA GLY A 598 -14.68 49.38 11.30
C GLY A 598 -14.64 50.49 12.36
N ASP A 599 -14.33 51.74 11.97
CA ASP A 599 -14.43 52.94 12.82
C ASP A 599 -15.49 53.90 12.24
N THR A 600 -15.11 54.70 11.23
CA THR A 600 -15.99 55.72 10.64
C THR A 600 -16.86 55.19 9.48
N CYS A 601 -16.50 54.03 8.93
CA CYS A 601 -17.22 53.33 7.85
C CYS A 601 -17.66 51.92 8.28
N PRO A 602 -18.77 51.37 7.74
CA PRO A 602 -19.25 50.04 8.11
C PRO A 602 -18.22 48.92 7.90
N ALA A 603 -18.21 47.93 8.78
CA ALA A 603 -17.42 46.71 8.59
C ALA A 603 -18.10 45.81 7.55
N TYR A 604 -17.47 45.64 6.38
CA TYR A 604 -17.99 44.78 5.32
C TYR A 604 -17.70 43.30 5.57
N CYS A 605 -18.62 42.42 5.20
CA CYS A 605 -18.46 40.98 5.38
C CYS A 605 -17.37 40.41 4.46
N ILE A 606 -16.42 39.67 5.03
CA ILE A 606 -15.42 38.91 4.28
C ILE A 606 -15.88 37.45 4.16
N LYS A 607 -15.76 36.87 2.97
CA LYS A 607 -16.15 35.48 2.65
C LYS A 607 -15.47 34.47 3.57
N GLY A 608 -16.25 33.61 4.23
CA GLY A 608 -15.77 32.67 5.26
C GLY A 608 -15.50 33.31 6.64
N GLN A 609 -15.44 34.64 6.73
CA GLN A 609 -15.23 35.41 7.97
C GLN A 609 -16.43 36.33 8.30
N THR A 610 -17.61 36.00 7.78
CA THR A 610 -18.91 36.57 8.15
C THR A 610 -19.11 36.60 9.67
N ASN A 611 -19.70 37.67 10.19
CA ASN A 611 -20.12 37.81 11.59
C ASN A 611 -21.49 38.53 11.65
N GLN A 612 -22.15 38.51 12.81
CA GLN A 612 -23.54 38.98 12.93
C GLN A 612 -23.71 40.51 12.79
N SER A 613 -22.63 41.29 12.77
CA SER A 613 -22.64 42.76 12.65
C SER A 613 -22.02 43.29 11.35
N CYS A 614 -21.51 42.43 10.47
CA CYS A 614 -20.95 42.86 9.19
C CYS A 614 -22.04 43.13 8.14
N VAL A 615 -21.76 44.06 7.22
CA VAL A 615 -22.67 44.42 6.13
C VAL A 615 -22.22 43.76 4.83
N CYS A 616 -23.14 43.15 4.08
CA CYS A 616 -22.85 42.61 2.76
C CYS A 616 -22.60 43.75 1.75
N ASP A 617 -21.44 43.71 1.10
CA ASP A 617 -21.01 44.72 0.11
C ASP A 617 -21.72 44.47 -1.23
N THR A 618 -22.38 45.50 -1.77
CA THR A 618 -23.06 45.42 -3.08
C THR A 618 -22.09 45.40 -4.27
N ASN A 619 -20.82 45.77 -4.06
CA ASN A 619 -19.82 45.92 -5.13
C ASN A 619 -18.71 44.86 -5.09
N ALA A 620 -18.73 43.94 -4.11
CA ALA A 620 -17.69 42.91 -3.95
C ALA A 620 -17.76 41.83 -5.05
N SER A 621 -16.92 41.96 -6.07
CA SER A 621 -16.83 41.02 -7.20
C SER A 621 -16.41 39.59 -6.81
N ASN A 622 -15.76 39.41 -5.66
CA ASN A 622 -15.32 38.13 -5.12
C ASN A 622 -16.31 37.50 -4.09
N PHE A 623 -17.27 38.28 -3.60
CA PHE A 623 -18.29 37.85 -2.65
C PHE A 623 -19.64 38.55 -2.95
N PRO A 624 -20.36 38.13 -4.00
CA PRO A 624 -21.61 38.78 -4.43
C PRO A 624 -22.64 38.84 -3.31
N ILE A 625 -23.46 39.90 -3.28
CA ILE A 625 -24.41 40.16 -2.19
C ILE A 625 -25.34 38.97 -1.91
N ASP A 626 -25.85 38.28 -2.94
CA ASP A 626 -26.68 37.09 -2.77
C ASP A 626 -25.92 35.93 -2.10
N GLN A 627 -24.63 35.75 -2.41
CA GLN A 627 -23.79 34.77 -1.73
C GLN A 627 -23.51 35.18 -0.29
N CYS A 628 -23.28 36.47 -0.02
CA CYS A 628 -23.04 36.99 1.32
C CYS A 628 -24.27 36.86 2.22
N LEU A 629 -25.45 37.28 1.74
CA LEU A 629 -26.72 37.15 2.47
C LEU A 629 -27.03 35.68 2.75
N LYS A 630 -26.81 34.80 1.77
CA LYS A 630 -26.98 33.35 1.91
C LYS A 630 -26.02 32.75 2.94
N GLU A 631 -24.74 33.11 2.90
CA GLU A 631 -23.75 32.68 3.90
C GLU A 631 -24.09 33.19 5.31
N ASN A 632 -24.67 34.39 5.42
CA ASN A 632 -25.09 34.98 6.69
C ASN A 632 -26.28 34.22 7.31
N VAL A 633 -27.37 33.97 6.56
CA VAL A 633 -28.53 33.21 7.08
C VAL A 633 -28.20 31.76 7.37
N CYS A 634 -27.40 31.09 6.55
CA CYS A 634 -27.00 29.70 6.80
C CYS A 634 -26.06 29.54 8.01
N LYS A 635 -25.48 30.63 8.52
CA LYS A 635 -24.54 30.63 9.65
C LYS A 635 -25.17 31.13 10.95
N TYR A 636 -26.17 32.02 10.89
CA TYR A 636 -26.77 32.67 12.06
C TYR A 636 -28.29 32.48 12.22
N ASP A 637 -29.00 31.96 11.20
CA ASP A 637 -30.46 31.72 11.24
C ASP A 637 -30.84 30.32 10.70
N LEU A 638 -29.90 29.37 10.75
CA LEU A 638 -30.01 28.06 10.08
C LEU A 638 -31.31 27.29 10.39
N ILE A 639 -31.87 27.43 11.61
CA ILE A 639 -33.10 26.76 12.07
C ILE A 639 -34.30 27.05 11.17
N ASN A 640 -34.38 28.25 10.57
CA ASN A 640 -35.53 28.70 9.78
C ASN A 640 -35.39 28.43 8.27
N GLN A 641 -34.28 27.81 7.83
CA GLN A 641 -33.91 27.67 6.41
C GLN A 641 -34.21 26.26 5.88
N THR A 642 -34.70 26.11 4.64
CA THR A 642 -34.90 24.77 4.05
C THR A 642 -33.58 24.11 3.65
N ALA A 643 -33.58 22.80 3.41
CA ALA A 643 -32.42 22.07 2.88
C ALA A 643 -31.97 22.55 1.48
N THR A 644 -32.89 23.17 0.71
CA THR A 644 -32.62 23.84 -0.57
C THR A 644 -31.99 25.22 -0.40
N ASP A 645 -32.37 25.95 0.64
CA ASP A 645 -31.80 27.26 0.94
C ASP A 645 -30.41 27.08 1.55
N CYS A 646 -30.32 26.35 2.66
CA CYS A 646 -29.06 26.02 3.32
C CYS A 646 -28.88 24.50 3.29
N PRO A 647 -27.86 23.95 2.61
CA PRO A 647 -27.55 22.53 2.64
C PRO A 647 -27.52 21.98 4.06
N CYS A 648 -27.96 20.74 4.25
CA CYS A 648 -27.85 20.08 5.54
C CYS A 648 -26.39 20.00 5.97
N LEU A 649 -26.09 20.36 7.22
CA LEU A 649 -24.74 20.19 7.76
C LEU A 649 -24.37 18.70 7.77
N SER A 650 -23.08 18.41 7.73
CA SER A 650 -22.57 17.03 7.80
C SER A 650 -22.58 16.46 9.23
N THR A 651 -22.85 17.31 10.22
CA THR A 651 -22.84 17.03 11.66
C THR A 651 -23.86 17.95 12.35
N GLY A 652 -24.62 17.46 13.33
CA GLY A 652 -25.35 18.33 14.28
C GLY A 652 -26.35 19.37 13.71
N ASP A 653 -26.89 19.19 12.50
CA ASP A 653 -27.86 20.15 11.93
C ASP A 653 -29.14 20.24 12.80
N PRO A 654 -29.55 21.43 13.27
CA PRO A 654 -30.72 21.57 14.14
C PRO A 654 -32.05 21.30 13.43
N ARG A 655 -32.04 21.05 12.12
CA ARG A 655 -33.20 20.66 11.29
C ARG A 655 -33.28 19.14 11.04
N ALA A 656 -32.35 18.36 11.59
CA ALA A 656 -32.33 16.90 11.46
C ALA A 656 -33.65 16.28 11.96
N GLY A 657 -34.20 15.34 11.19
CA GLY A 657 -35.50 14.73 11.45
C GLY A 657 -36.71 15.61 11.13
N LYS A 658 -36.52 16.82 10.57
CA LYS A 658 -37.60 17.65 10.01
C LYS A 658 -37.39 17.94 8.53
N ALA A 659 -36.29 18.61 8.19
CA ALA A 659 -35.92 18.98 6.82
C ALA A 659 -34.62 18.33 6.34
N CYS A 660 -33.81 17.81 7.29
CA CYS A 660 -32.56 17.11 7.02
C CYS A 660 -32.62 15.65 7.50
N PRO A 661 -31.83 14.74 6.89
CA PRO A 661 -31.73 13.35 7.35
C PRO A 661 -31.38 13.24 8.84
N ILE A 662 -31.84 12.17 9.50
CA ILE A 662 -31.51 11.90 10.90
C ILE A 662 -30.12 11.25 10.96
N TYR A 663 -29.25 11.72 11.85
CA TYR A 663 -27.92 11.13 12.04
C TYR A 663 -27.98 9.86 12.89
N CYS A 664 -27.07 8.92 12.63
CA CYS A 664 -26.94 7.69 13.42
C CYS A 664 -26.29 7.99 14.78
N THR A 665 -26.94 7.61 15.88
CA THR A 665 -26.40 7.76 17.25
C THR A 665 -25.85 6.46 17.82
N SER A 666 -26.24 5.32 17.24
CA SER A 666 -25.55 4.03 17.36
C SER A 666 -25.88 3.16 16.16
N LYS A 667 -25.33 1.95 16.11
CA LYS A 667 -25.80 0.88 15.22
C LYS A 667 -27.33 0.75 15.28
N ASP A 668 -27.96 0.72 14.11
CA ASP A 668 -29.41 0.63 13.89
C ASP A 668 -30.29 1.68 14.65
N LYS A 669 -29.72 2.78 15.18
CA LYS A 669 -30.48 3.86 15.88
C LYS A 669 -30.25 5.25 15.27
N PRO A 670 -31.32 6.07 15.10
CA PRO A 670 -32.72 5.78 15.44
C PRO A 670 -33.44 4.85 14.44
N THR A 671 -32.89 4.65 13.25
CA THR A 671 -33.31 3.63 12.27
C THR A 671 -32.08 3.07 11.55
N SER A 672 -32.22 2.01 10.76
CA SER A 672 -31.14 1.50 9.89
C SER A 672 -30.70 2.49 8.79
N ASP A 673 -31.57 3.43 8.42
CA ASP A 673 -31.40 4.28 7.24
C ASP A 673 -30.79 5.66 7.58
N CYS A 674 -30.52 5.93 8.86
CA CYS A 674 -29.85 7.12 9.34
C CYS A 674 -28.55 7.45 8.58
N THR A 675 -28.20 8.74 8.52
CA THR A 675 -26.95 9.19 7.89
C THR A 675 -25.81 9.15 8.91
N CYS A 676 -24.62 8.69 8.53
CA CYS A 676 -23.47 8.74 9.44
C CYS A 676 -23.03 10.19 9.65
N ASP A 677 -22.97 10.62 10.92
CA ASP A 677 -22.40 11.92 11.29
C ASP A 677 -20.93 11.95 10.87
N SER A 678 -20.52 13.02 10.17
CA SER A 678 -19.15 13.16 9.65
C SER A 678 -18.14 13.68 10.68
N ASN A 679 -18.58 14.00 11.89
CA ASN A 679 -17.72 14.46 12.98
C ASN A 679 -16.83 13.30 13.48
N PRO A 680 -15.49 13.45 13.50
CA PRO A 680 -14.61 12.47 14.12
C PRO A 680 -14.95 12.18 15.61
N ASN A 681 -15.58 13.16 16.29
CA ASN A 681 -16.01 13.09 17.68
C ASN A 681 -17.50 12.74 17.83
N ALA A 682 -18.17 12.21 16.79
CA ALA A 682 -19.54 11.72 16.91
C ALA A 682 -19.64 10.57 17.91
N GLN A 683 -20.77 10.48 18.64
CA GLN A 683 -21.06 9.37 19.58
C GLN A 683 -20.99 7.99 18.89
N TYR A 684 -21.23 7.95 17.58
CA TYR A 684 -21.02 6.80 16.72
C TYR A 684 -20.13 7.24 15.54
N PRO A 685 -18.80 7.04 15.62
CA PRO A 685 -17.85 7.63 14.68
C PRO A 685 -18.11 7.26 13.20
N PRO A 686 -17.84 8.15 12.24
CA PRO A 686 -18.15 7.94 10.81
C PRO A 686 -17.59 6.64 10.23
N SER A 687 -16.38 6.23 10.63
CA SER A 687 -15.74 4.98 10.19
C SER A 687 -16.47 3.73 10.71
N SER A 688 -16.77 3.69 12.00
CA SER A 688 -17.60 2.63 12.61
C SER A 688 -18.97 2.59 11.94
N CYS A 689 -19.65 3.74 11.88
CA CYS A 689 -20.99 3.88 11.31
C CYS A 689 -21.09 3.39 9.86
N GLN A 690 -20.18 3.79 8.98
CA GLN A 690 -20.20 3.34 7.58
C GLN A 690 -19.90 1.85 7.47
N SER A 691 -18.86 1.35 8.16
CA SER A 691 -18.47 -0.06 8.06
C SER A 691 -19.54 -1.02 8.61
N GLU A 692 -20.25 -0.63 9.67
CA GLU A 692 -21.30 -1.42 10.33
C GLU A 692 -22.68 -1.31 9.67
N LYS A 693 -22.89 -0.35 8.76
CA LYS A 693 -24.17 -0.23 8.06
C LYS A 693 -24.38 -1.43 7.12
N LYS A 694 -25.59 -1.99 7.11
CA LYS A 694 -25.94 -3.14 6.24
C LYS A 694 -25.94 -2.71 4.78
N CYS A 695 -25.43 -3.55 3.88
CA CYS A 695 -25.48 -3.28 2.44
C CYS A 695 -26.93 -3.23 1.93
N THR A 696 -27.27 -2.19 1.17
CA THR A 696 -28.59 -2.03 0.51
C THR A 696 -28.55 -2.44 -0.97
N GLN A 697 -27.35 -2.54 -1.54
CA GLN A 697 -27.10 -2.97 -2.91
C GLN A 697 -27.30 -4.49 -3.04
N SER A 698 -27.88 -4.93 -4.15
CA SER A 698 -28.12 -6.35 -4.46
C SER A 698 -26.83 -7.15 -4.53
N SER A 699 -26.86 -8.42 -4.12
CA SER A 699 -25.72 -9.35 -4.14
C SER A 699 -25.02 -9.50 -5.48
N ASN A 700 -25.70 -9.20 -6.60
CA ASN A 700 -25.11 -9.25 -7.95
C ASN A 700 -24.28 -8.00 -8.32
N SER A 701 -24.05 -7.08 -7.38
CA SER A 701 -23.31 -5.83 -7.59
C SER A 701 -21.95 -5.83 -6.85
N THR A 702 -21.18 -4.76 -7.00
CA THR A 702 -19.89 -4.56 -6.33
C THR A 702 -19.92 -3.27 -5.53
N VAL A 703 -19.35 -3.29 -4.33
CA VAL A 703 -19.18 -2.11 -3.45
C VAL A 703 -17.69 -1.88 -3.18
N THR A 704 -17.33 -0.69 -2.70
CA THR A 704 -15.98 -0.43 -2.20
C THR A 704 -15.68 -1.39 -1.05
N LYS A 705 -14.47 -1.96 -1.02
CA LYS A 705 -14.11 -2.99 -0.03
C LYS A 705 -14.37 -2.48 1.40
N ASP A 706 -15.06 -3.31 2.19
CA ASP A 706 -15.43 -3.08 3.59
C ASP A 706 -16.36 -1.86 3.84
N SER A 707 -16.97 -1.26 2.80
CA SER A 707 -17.81 -0.06 2.93
C SER A 707 -19.25 -0.30 3.44
N CYS A 708 -19.65 -1.55 3.62
CA CYS A 708 -20.90 -1.96 4.28
C CYS A 708 -20.79 -3.41 4.73
N THR A 709 -21.56 -3.80 5.75
CA THR A 709 -21.60 -5.19 6.24
C THR A 709 -22.63 -6.02 5.44
N CYS A 710 -22.21 -7.21 5.00
CA CYS A 710 -23.04 -8.16 4.24
C CYS A 710 -24.26 -8.62 5.04
N SER A 711 -25.27 -9.15 4.34
CA SER A 711 -26.47 -9.76 4.95
C SER A 711 -26.98 -10.93 4.11
N GLY A 712 -27.80 -11.81 4.70
CA GLY A 712 -28.36 -12.97 3.99
C GLY A 712 -29.16 -12.65 2.72
N SER A 713 -29.69 -11.43 2.58
CA SER A 713 -30.39 -10.96 1.37
C SER A 713 -29.53 -10.08 0.45
N ASN A 714 -28.66 -9.24 1.02
CA ASN A 714 -27.78 -8.32 0.28
C ASN A 714 -26.31 -8.56 0.68
N HIS A 715 -25.55 -9.18 -0.20
CA HIS A 715 -24.12 -9.49 -0.01
C HIS A 715 -23.34 -9.22 -1.32
N PRO A 716 -23.17 -7.95 -1.72
CA PRO A 716 -22.44 -7.57 -2.93
C PRO A 716 -20.94 -7.81 -2.80
N THR A 717 -20.24 -8.01 -3.93
CA THR A 717 -18.79 -8.18 -3.97
C THR A 717 -18.09 -7.01 -3.30
N GLY A 718 -17.33 -7.30 -2.25
CA GLY A 718 -16.59 -6.29 -1.46
C GLY A 718 -17.21 -5.93 -0.11
N CYS A 719 -18.41 -6.42 0.22
CA CYS A 719 -18.98 -6.20 1.56
C CYS A 719 -18.16 -6.89 2.67
N ARG A 720 -18.17 -6.30 3.87
CA ARG A 720 -17.53 -6.86 5.07
C ARG A 720 -18.40 -7.95 5.68
N CYS A 721 -17.82 -9.08 6.04
CA CYS A 721 -18.56 -10.15 6.68
C CYS A 721 -19.04 -9.79 8.10
N PRO A 722 -20.26 -10.19 8.51
CA PRO A 722 -20.74 -9.98 9.88
C PRO A 722 -19.81 -10.53 10.96
N SER A 723 -19.70 -9.78 12.07
CA SER A 723 -19.02 -10.24 13.29
C SER A 723 -19.81 -11.32 14.01
N GLU A 724 -21.15 -11.21 14.01
CA GLU A 724 -22.08 -12.17 14.59
C GLU A 724 -22.23 -13.41 13.70
N THR A 725 -21.98 -14.60 14.24
CA THR A 725 -22.02 -15.84 13.44
C THR A 725 -23.40 -16.12 12.87
N THR A 726 -24.46 -15.89 13.64
CA THR A 726 -25.87 -16.07 13.23
C THR A 726 -26.23 -15.30 11.96
N GLN A 727 -25.57 -14.17 11.71
CA GLN A 727 -25.82 -13.30 10.54
C GLN A 727 -25.12 -13.80 9.25
N LEU A 728 -24.29 -14.83 9.32
CA LEU A 728 -23.73 -15.52 8.15
C LEU A 728 -24.77 -16.39 7.42
N THR A 729 -25.91 -16.67 8.05
CA THR A 729 -27.01 -17.45 7.47
C THR A 729 -27.50 -16.81 6.17
N GLY A 730 -27.43 -17.57 5.07
CA GLY A 730 -27.79 -17.09 3.72
C GLY A 730 -26.67 -16.38 2.95
N ILE A 731 -25.49 -16.15 3.55
CA ILE A 731 -24.34 -15.54 2.86
C ILE A 731 -23.44 -16.65 2.27
N PRO A 732 -23.17 -16.65 0.95
CA PRO A 732 -22.41 -17.71 0.29
C PRO A 732 -20.91 -17.62 0.59
N ILE A 733 -20.22 -18.76 0.50
CA ILE A 733 -18.82 -18.93 0.97
C ILE A 733 -17.82 -18.09 0.17
N ASN A 734 -18.07 -17.88 -1.12
CA ASN A 734 -17.25 -17.02 -1.97
C ASN A 734 -17.34 -15.53 -1.61
N GLN A 735 -18.35 -15.13 -0.81
CA GLN A 735 -18.50 -13.77 -0.31
C GLN A 735 -18.08 -13.64 1.15
N CYS A 736 -18.29 -14.67 1.96
CA CYS A 736 -17.79 -14.78 3.33
C CYS A 736 -17.33 -16.21 3.64
N GLU A 737 -16.03 -16.39 3.85
CA GLU A 737 -15.41 -17.68 4.16
C GLU A 737 -16.03 -18.36 5.40
N CYS A 738 -15.86 -19.67 5.51
CA CYS A 738 -16.35 -20.46 6.64
C CYS A 738 -15.53 -20.18 7.91
N ARG A 739 -16.21 -19.92 9.04
CA ARG A 739 -15.52 -19.72 10.32
C ARG A 739 -15.03 -21.03 10.95
N SER A 740 -13.93 -20.92 11.68
CA SER A 740 -13.29 -22.02 12.39
C SER A 740 -14.04 -22.48 13.65
N SER A 741 -15.00 -21.71 14.16
CA SER A 741 -16.01 -22.13 15.14
C SER A 741 -17.36 -21.50 14.83
N ASP A 742 -18.43 -22.13 15.33
CA ASP A 742 -19.79 -21.59 15.45
C ASP A 742 -20.43 -21.03 14.16
N ASP A 743 -19.96 -21.43 12.97
CA ASP A 743 -20.56 -21.02 11.69
C ASP A 743 -21.92 -21.75 11.51
N PRO A 744 -23.06 -21.04 11.39
CA PRO A 744 -24.36 -21.68 11.22
C PRO A 744 -24.49 -22.42 9.87
N ARG A 745 -23.52 -22.24 8.96
CA ARG A 745 -23.44 -22.95 7.68
C ARG A 745 -22.68 -24.28 7.78
N ALA A 746 -22.05 -24.59 8.92
CA ALA A 746 -21.30 -25.82 9.14
C ALA A 746 -22.20 -27.07 9.00
N GLY A 747 -21.70 -28.09 8.30
CA GLY A 747 -22.46 -29.30 8.00
C GLY A 747 -23.51 -29.16 6.88
N SER A 748 -23.63 -27.98 6.26
CA SER A 748 -24.50 -27.78 5.08
C SER A 748 -23.70 -27.26 3.88
N THR A 749 -23.31 -25.99 3.89
CA THR A 749 -22.42 -25.40 2.87
C THR A 749 -20.97 -25.37 3.33
N CYS A 750 -20.72 -25.07 4.61
CA CYS A 750 -19.40 -25.20 5.21
C CYS A 750 -19.17 -26.63 5.70
N PRO A 751 -17.93 -27.14 5.75
CA PRO A 751 -17.68 -28.50 6.21
C PRO A 751 -18.03 -28.63 7.70
N ALA A 752 -18.50 -29.82 8.12
CA ALA A 752 -18.89 -30.06 9.50
C ALA A 752 -17.68 -30.01 10.46
N TYR A 753 -17.89 -29.57 11.71
CA TYR A 753 -16.86 -29.68 12.73
C TYR A 753 -16.60 -31.15 13.10
N CYS A 754 -15.33 -31.50 13.35
CA CYS A 754 -14.95 -32.85 13.73
C CYS A 754 -15.47 -33.19 15.13
N VAL A 755 -16.13 -34.34 15.26
CA VAL A 755 -16.50 -34.92 16.54
C VAL A 755 -15.43 -35.94 16.94
N LYS A 756 -15.14 -36.03 18.26
CA LYS A 756 -14.27 -37.06 18.82
C LYS A 756 -14.71 -38.46 18.34
N GLU A 757 -13.75 -39.32 18.04
CA GLU A 757 -13.96 -40.69 17.49
C GLU A 757 -14.61 -40.75 16.08
N GLN A 758 -15.02 -39.63 15.47
CA GLN A 758 -15.57 -39.57 14.09
C GLN A 758 -14.75 -38.67 13.16
N VAL A 759 -13.44 -38.61 13.40
CA VAL A 759 -12.50 -37.72 12.68
C VAL A 759 -12.22 -38.25 11.28
N ASN A 760 -12.44 -37.43 10.25
CA ASN A 760 -12.29 -37.80 8.84
C ASN A 760 -11.73 -36.63 8.00
N SER A 761 -11.43 -36.89 6.73
CA SER A 761 -10.86 -35.89 5.81
C SER A 761 -11.71 -34.63 5.65
N SER A 762 -13.03 -34.78 5.63
CA SER A 762 -13.99 -33.71 5.32
C SER A 762 -14.36 -32.81 6.51
N CYS A 763 -14.10 -33.21 7.76
CA CYS A 763 -14.46 -32.40 8.93
C CYS A 763 -13.38 -31.35 9.29
N VAL A 764 -13.76 -30.25 9.95
CA VAL A 764 -12.84 -29.18 10.40
C VAL A 764 -12.61 -29.25 11.90
N CYS A 765 -11.37 -29.03 12.37
CA CYS A 765 -11.10 -28.91 13.81
C CYS A 765 -11.49 -27.53 14.32
N ASP A 766 -12.48 -27.51 15.20
CA ASP A 766 -12.94 -26.32 15.91
C ASP A 766 -11.86 -25.79 16.87
N GLN A 767 -11.70 -24.46 16.92
CA GLN A 767 -10.74 -23.78 17.80
C GLN A 767 -11.26 -23.55 19.23
N ASN A 768 -12.58 -23.44 19.41
CA ASN A 768 -13.23 -23.09 20.68
C ASN A 768 -13.85 -24.29 21.40
N ASN A 769 -13.85 -25.48 20.77
CA ASN A 769 -14.43 -26.69 21.36
C ASN A 769 -13.64 -27.17 22.60
N THR A 770 -14.22 -26.97 23.78
CA THR A 770 -13.65 -27.39 25.07
C THR A 770 -13.66 -28.90 25.30
N SER A 771 -14.56 -29.64 24.63
CA SER A 771 -14.72 -31.10 24.77
C SER A 771 -13.80 -31.91 23.85
N PHE A 772 -13.39 -31.33 22.73
CA PHE A 772 -12.48 -31.93 21.75
C PHE A 772 -11.52 -30.87 21.21
N SER A 773 -10.55 -30.50 22.05
CA SER A 773 -9.67 -29.36 21.81
C SER A 773 -8.94 -29.41 20.47
N TYR A 774 -8.74 -28.25 19.86
CA TYR A 774 -8.11 -28.07 18.54
C TYR A 774 -6.82 -28.89 18.33
N THR A 775 -5.95 -28.95 19.34
CA THR A 775 -4.69 -29.72 19.31
C THR A 775 -4.95 -31.23 19.32
N THR A 776 -5.89 -31.69 20.14
CA THR A 776 -6.35 -33.08 20.19
C THR A 776 -6.97 -33.48 18.84
N CYS A 777 -7.90 -32.67 18.32
CA CYS A 777 -8.54 -32.89 17.04
C CYS A 777 -7.55 -32.94 15.88
N LYS A 778 -6.61 -32.00 15.79
CA LYS A 778 -5.58 -32.01 14.73
C LYS A 778 -4.70 -33.25 14.80
N ARG A 779 -4.27 -33.63 16.01
CA ARG A 779 -3.47 -34.85 16.23
C ARG A 779 -4.27 -36.08 15.78
N ASP A 780 -5.49 -36.28 16.31
CA ASP A 780 -6.33 -37.43 15.95
C ASP A 780 -6.65 -37.46 14.45
N LYS A 781 -7.00 -36.32 13.82
CA LYS A 781 -7.25 -36.24 12.37
C LYS A 781 -6.06 -36.71 11.55
N ILE A 782 -4.84 -36.31 11.92
CA ILE A 782 -3.61 -36.70 11.24
C ILE A 782 -3.30 -38.19 11.48
N CYS A 783 -3.50 -38.69 12.71
CA CYS A 783 -3.32 -40.10 13.05
C CYS A 783 -4.33 -41.03 12.36
N THR A 784 -5.56 -40.59 12.11
CA THR A 784 -6.58 -41.39 11.39
C THR A 784 -6.35 -41.39 9.88
N ILE A 785 -5.92 -40.28 9.28
CA ILE A 785 -5.83 -40.15 7.81
C ILE A 785 -4.46 -40.53 7.24
N ASN A 786 -3.37 -40.23 7.95
CA ASN A 786 -2.01 -40.28 7.39
C ASN A 786 -1.00 -40.93 8.37
N LEU A 787 -1.43 -41.96 9.10
CA LEU A 787 -0.66 -42.61 10.17
C LEU A 787 0.77 -43.01 9.76
N ILE A 788 0.92 -43.59 8.56
CA ILE A 788 2.18 -44.16 8.08
C ILE A 788 3.32 -43.13 7.98
N ASN A 789 3.00 -41.84 7.82
CA ASN A 789 3.96 -40.74 7.73
C ASN A 789 4.17 -40.00 9.08
N GLN A 790 3.66 -40.51 10.20
CA GLN A 790 3.75 -39.85 11.52
C GLN A 790 4.78 -40.52 12.43
N SER A 791 5.49 -39.71 13.21
CA SER A 791 6.33 -40.20 14.31
C SER A 791 5.51 -40.84 15.42
N ASN A 792 6.15 -41.69 16.24
CA ASN A 792 5.57 -42.23 17.47
C ASN A 792 5.26 -41.14 18.53
N ILE A 793 5.94 -39.99 18.48
CA ILE A 793 5.69 -38.81 19.32
C ILE A 793 4.38 -38.12 18.93
N THR A 794 4.13 -37.99 17.62
CA THR A 794 2.92 -37.33 17.08
C THR A 794 1.69 -38.23 17.17
N CYS A 795 1.86 -39.50 16.82
CA CYS A 795 0.82 -40.52 16.85
C CYS A 795 1.39 -41.77 17.55
N PRO A 796 0.95 -42.07 18.79
CA PRO A 796 1.39 -43.27 19.50
C PRO A 796 1.29 -44.53 18.65
N CYS A 797 2.20 -45.47 18.85
CA CYS A 797 2.17 -46.75 18.15
C CYS A 797 0.89 -47.52 18.51
N LEU A 798 0.17 -48.02 17.52
CA LEU A 798 -1.00 -48.86 17.77
C LEU A 798 -0.58 -50.19 18.42
N SER A 799 -1.37 -50.70 19.36
CA SER A 799 -1.09 -51.97 20.03
C SER A 799 -1.25 -53.20 19.12
N THR A 800 -1.87 -53.02 17.96
CA THR A 800 -2.03 -54.02 16.89
C THR A 800 -1.95 -53.32 15.53
N GLY A 801 -1.41 -54.00 14.51
CA GLY A 801 -1.54 -53.59 13.11
C GLY A 801 -0.97 -52.22 12.70
N ASP A 802 -0.08 -51.59 13.46
CA ASP A 802 0.51 -50.30 13.09
C ASP A 802 1.38 -50.45 11.81
N PRO A 803 1.09 -49.70 10.72
CA PRO A 803 1.85 -49.80 9.47
C PRO A 803 3.32 -49.33 9.60
N ARG A 804 3.71 -48.74 10.74
CA ARG A 804 5.08 -48.31 11.05
C ARG A 804 5.86 -49.35 11.88
N ALA A 805 5.22 -50.44 12.32
CA ALA A 805 5.85 -51.46 13.16
C ALA A 805 7.04 -52.12 12.45
N GLY A 806 8.21 -52.08 13.09
CA GLY A 806 9.46 -52.61 12.53
C GLY A 806 10.19 -51.65 11.57
N LEU A 807 9.59 -50.52 11.17
CA LEU A 807 10.21 -49.50 10.32
C LEU A 807 10.95 -48.42 11.14
N GLY A 808 11.46 -48.78 12.31
CA GLY A 808 12.23 -47.91 13.23
C GLY A 808 11.40 -46.88 14.01
N GLN A 809 10.24 -46.44 13.51
CA GLN A 809 9.35 -45.52 14.23
C GLN A 809 8.56 -46.23 15.34
N CYS A 810 8.11 -47.46 15.11
CA CYS A 810 7.46 -48.31 16.10
C CYS A 810 8.17 -49.66 16.20
N PRO A 811 8.23 -50.29 17.38
CA PRO A 811 8.78 -51.65 17.52
C PRO A 811 8.07 -52.63 16.58
N ALA A 812 8.81 -53.63 16.06
CA ALA A 812 8.18 -54.76 15.38
C ALA A 812 7.36 -55.57 16.39
N TYR A 813 6.23 -56.14 16.00
CA TYR A 813 5.50 -57.07 16.86
C TYR A 813 6.27 -58.39 17.01
N CYS A 814 6.27 -58.98 18.20
CA CYS A 814 6.96 -60.24 18.48
C CYS A 814 6.28 -61.40 17.74
N ILE A 815 7.11 -62.29 17.17
CA ILE A 815 6.66 -63.52 16.50
C ILE A 815 7.01 -64.70 17.39
N LYS A 816 6.05 -65.61 17.61
CA LYS A 816 6.23 -66.80 18.46
C LYS A 816 7.40 -67.66 17.96
N GLY A 817 8.38 -67.90 18.82
CA GLY A 817 9.62 -68.61 18.48
C GLY A 817 10.73 -67.77 17.83
N GLN A 818 10.51 -66.47 17.62
CA GLN A 818 11.52 -65.48 17.20
C GLN A 818 11.51 -64.22 18.10
N THR A 819 10.97 -64.37 19.31
CA THR A 819 10.81 -63.29 20.29
C THR A 819 12.16 -62.85 20.82
N ASN A 820 12.28 -61.55 21.10
CA ASN A 820 13.50 -60.90 21.57
C ASN A 820 13.12 -59.71 22.47
N ILE A 821 14.12 -59.06 23.06
CA ILE A 821 13.87 -57.99 24.03
C ILE A 821 13.26 -56.72 23.40
N THR A 822 13.49 -56.45 22.11
CA THR A 822 13.15 -55.17 21.45
C THR A 822 11.80 -55.15 20.71
N CYS A 823 11.19 -56.30 20.42
CA CYS A 823 9.85 -56.37 19.82
C CYS A 823 8.73 -56.00 20.81
N ALA A 824 7.53 -55.67 20.33
CA ALA A 824 6.34 -55.41 21.17
C ALA A 824 5.36 -56.59 21.14
N CYS A 825 4.70 -56.88 22.26
CA CYS A 825 3.68 -57.93 22.32
C CYS A 825 2.33 -57.39 21.83
N ASP A 826 1.80 -57.97 20.74
CA ASP A 826 0.54 -57.58 20.11
C ASP A 826 -0.66 -57.97 20.99
N THR A 827 -1.54 -57.00 21.28
CA THR A 827 -2.71 -57.21 22.17
C THR A 827 -3.88 -57.94 21.51
N GLY A 828 -3.93 -58.01 20.18
CA GLY A 828 -5.00 -58.64 19.39
C GLY A 828 -4.58 -59.93 18.68
N SER A 829 -3.30 -60.32 18.76
CA SER A 829 -2.78 -61.55 18.17
C SER A 829 -3.41 -62.81 18.78
N THR A 830 -4.33 -63.41 18.03
CA THR A 830 -4.98 -64.68 18.38
C THR A 830 -4.03 -65.87 18.33
N TYR A 831 -2.92 -65.77 17.60
CA TYR A 831 -1.91 -66.83 17.45
C TYR A 831 -0.77 -66.72 18.46
N TYR A 832 -0.51 -65.52 18.97
CA TYR A 832 0.50 -65.28 20.00
C TYR A 832 -0.01 -64.28 21.05
N PRO A 833 -0.85 -64.75 21.99
CA PRO A 833 -1.48 -63.88 22.98
C PRO A 833 -0.45 -63.13 23.83
N ILE A 834 -0.73 -61.86 24.14
CA ILE A 834 0.16 -60.97 24.91
C ILE A 834 0.69 -61.59 26.20
N ALA A 835 -0.12 -62.39 26.92
CA ALA A 835 0.32 -63.11 28.11
C ALA A 835 1.48 -64.08 27.83
N GLN A 836 1.36 -64.91 26.78
CA GLN A 836 2.44 -65.82 26.37
C GLN A 836 3.65 -65.06 25.85
N CYS A 837 3.44 -63.98 25.08
CA CYS A 837 4.53 -63.15 24.58
C CYS A 837 5.35 -62.48 25.70
N ASN A 838 4.67 -62.03 26.77
CA ASN A 838 5.35 -61.48 27.95
C ASN A 838 6.11 -62.56 28.74
N ILE A 839 5.55 -63.77 28.88
CA ILE A 839 6.25 -64.92 29.51
C ILE A 839 7.50 -65.28 28.70
N ASP A 840 7.36 -65.50 27.39
CA ASP A 840 8.47 -65.85 26.50
C ASP A 840 9.57 -64.78 26.52
N LYS A 841 9.21 -63.49 26.69
CA LYS A 841 10.18 -62.40 26.92
C LYS A 841 10.91 -62.52 28.26
N LEU A 842 10.20 -62.78 29.36
CA LEU A 842 10.80 -62.95 30.68
C LEU A 842 11.78 -64.13 30.71
N CYS A 843 11.48 -65.22 29.98
CA CYS A 843 12.39 -66.34 29.79
C CYS A 843 13.70 -65.96 29.04
N ILE A 844 13.72 -64.84 28.31
CA ILE A 844 14.92 -64.32 27.62
C ILE A 844 15.68 -63.32 28.50
N THR A 845 14.98 -62.47 29.26
CA THR A 845 15.61 -61.38 30.03
C THR A 845 16.06 -61.76 31.43
N ASP A 846 15.33 -62.66 32.11
CA ASP A 846 15.45 -62.88 33.56
C ASP A 846 15.27 -64.36 33.95
N LEU A 847 15.83 -65.26 33.14
CA LEU A 847 15.63 -66.72 33.24
C LEU A 847 15.92 -67.29 34.64
N VAL A 848 16.84 -66.68 35.41
CA VAL A 848 17.26 -67.16 36.74
C VAL A 848 16.18 -67.05 37.82
N HIS A 849 15.20 -66.14 37.67
CA HIS A 849 14.09 -66.00 38.63
C HIS A 849 12.79 -66.69 38.19
N GLN A 850 12.74 -67.27 36.98
CA GLN A 850 11.53 -67.89 36.44
C GLN A 850 11.40 -69.37 36.83
N SER A 851 10.19 -69.81 37.16
CA SER A 851 9.91 -71.21 37.49
C SER A 851 10.02 -72.13 36.26
N ILE A 852 10.12 -73.44 36.48
CA ILE A 852 10.08 -74.45 35.41
C ILE A 852 8.71 -74.55 34.72
N THR A 853 7.66 -74.04 35.36
CA THR A 853 6.29 -73.95 34.82
C THR A 853 6.11 -72.76 33.88
N ASP A 854 6.81 -71.64 34.14
CA ASP A 854 6.73 -70.43 33.31
C ASP A 854 7.75 -70.50 32.15
N CYS A 855 8.97 -70.96 32.45
CA CYS A 855 10.08 -71.08 31.50
C CYS A 855 10.69 -72.50 31.59
N PRO A 856 10.35 -73.42 30.67
CA PRO A 856 10.89 -74.79 30.66
C PRO A 856 12.43 -74.83 30.69
N CYS A 857 13.00 -75.82 31.37
CA CYS A 857 14.45 -76.00 31.45
C CYS A 857 15.07 -76.24 30.07
N MET A 858 16.09 -75.45 29.70
CA MET A 858 16.82 -75.66 28.44
C MET A 858 17.71 -76.90 28.51
N THR A 859 17.77 -77.67 27.41
CA THR A 859 18.56 -78.92 27.31
C THR A 859 20.08 -78.71 27.29
N GLN A 860 20.55 -77.46 27.23
CA GLN A 860 21.96 -77.11 27.31
C GLN A 860 22.10 -75.69 27.89
N SER A 861 23.04 -75.52 28.84
CA SER A 861 23.43 -74.23 29.42
C SER A 861 22.33 -73.40 30.10
N ASP A 862 21.28 -74.02 30.65
CA ASP A 862 20.33 -73.32 31.55
C ASP A 862 21.03 -72.94 32.87
N PRO A 863 21.03 -71.66 33.31
CA PRO A 863 21.67 -71.27 34.56
C PRO A 863 20.98 -71.85 35.81
N ARG A 864 19.74 -72.37 35.70
CA ARG A 864 19.02 -73.10 36.77
C ARG A 864 19.35 -74.60 36.81
N SER A 865 20.25 -75.07 35.94
CA SER A 865 20.61 -76.50 35.78
C SER A 865 21.10 -77.16 37.06
N GLU A 866 21.67 -76.42 38.01
CA GLU A 866 22.23 -76.99 39.22
C GLU A 866 21.25 -77.05 40.40
N SER A 867 20.24 -76.16 40.41
CA SER A 867 19.38 -75.87 41.57
C SER A 867 17.90 -76.22 41.39
N ILE A 868 17.34 -76.15 40.17
CA ILE A 868 15.89 -76.35 39.94
C ILE A 868 15.63 -77.48 38.92
N CYS A 869 16.49 -77.64 37.90
CA CYS A 869 16.23 -78.57 36.79
C CYS A 869 16.70 -80.02 37.02
N LYS A 870 17.07 -80.43 38.25
CA LYS A 870 17.49 -81.81 38.57
C LYS A 870 16.32 -82.62 39.15
N GLN A 871 16.10 -83.81 38.61
CA GLN A 871 15.27 -84.84 39.23
C GLN A 871 16.10 -85.66 40.24
N SER A 872 15.47 -86.09 41.34
CA SER A 872 16.09 -86.92 42.38
C SER A 872 15.12 -88.01 42.85
N ASP A 873 15.53 -89.27 42.71
CA ASP A 873 14.90 -90.43 43.37
C ASP A 873 15.32 -90.54 44.86
N PRO A 874 14.62 -91.33 45.70
CA PRO A 874 14.31 -90.87 47.06
C PRO A 874 15.02 -91.56 48.25
N ASP A 875 15.24 -90.77 49.32
CA ASP A 875 15.13 -91.13 50.77
C ASP A 875 16.11 -92.20 51.36
N PRO A 876 16.23 -92.40 52.70
CA PRO A 876 15.95 -91.52 53.86
C PRO A 876 17.17 -91.28 54.79
N THR A 877 17.16 -90.19 55.58
CA THR A 877 17.15 -90.26 57.08
C THR A 877 17.07 -88.88 57.79
N ASP A 878 16.33 -88.89 58.91
CA ASP A 878 16.18 -87.93 60.04
C ASP A 878 17.52 -87.51 60.73
N PRO A 879 17.58 -86.58 61.74
CA PRO A 879 16.53 -85.69 62.30
C PRO A 879 16.95 -84.25 62.82
N ILE A 880 15.94 -83.47 63.30
CA ILE A 880 15.92 -82.63 64.55
C ILE A 880 16.43 -81.14 64.59
N ILE A 881 15.47 -80.19 64.75
CA ILE A 881 15.36 -79.07 65.77
C ILE A 881 16.40 -77.90 65.78
N PRO A 882 16.04 -76.59 66.03
CA PRO A 882 14.73 -75.88 66.00
C PRO A 882 14.71 -74.44 65.37
N ASP A 883 13.51 -73.83 65.42
CA ASP A 883 13.11 -72.39 65.53
C ASP A 883 13.98 -71.52 66.51
N PRO A 884 13.92 -70.15 66.57
CA PRO A 884 12.99 -69.21 65.92
C PRO A 884 13.57 -67.83 65.42
N SER A 885 12.69 -66.98 64.85
CA SER A 885 12.75 -65.49 64.81
C SER A 885 13.84 -64.83 63.91
N GLU A 886 13.81 -63.52 63.56
CA GLU A 886 12.95 -62.39 63.98
C GLU A 886 12.57 -61.43 62.81
N LYS A 887 12.16 -60.17 63.09
CA LYS A 887 11.49 -59.22 62.16
C LYS A 887 12.39 -58.11 61.57
N ASP A 888 11.84 -57.44 60.54
CA ASP A 888 11.82 -55.99 60.18
C ASP A 888 12.49 -54.96 61.12
N PRO A 889 12.85 -53.72 60.65
CA PRO A 889 12.49 -53.07 59.36
C PRO A 889 13.64 -52.32 58.63
N GLU A 890 13.25 -51.71 57.50
CA GLU A 890 13.80 -50.56 56.75
C GLU A 890 14.87 -49.66 57.41
N THR A 891 15.90 -49.26 56.65
CA THR A 891 16.00 -47.86 56.14
C THR A 891 17.11 -47.66 55.08
N ASP A 892 16.77 -46.87 54.06
CA ASP A 892 17.53 -45.82 53.34
C ASP A 892 18.99 -45.93 52.82
N GLN A 893 19.14 -45.21 51.69
CA GLN A 893 20.27 -44.37 51.24
C GLN A 893 21.44 -44.90 50.37
N GLU A 894 21.57 -44.20 49.24
CA GLU A 894 22.77 -43.67 48.58
C GLU A 894 23.68 -44.51 47.65
N GLN A 895 24.48 -43.73 46.92
CA GLN A 895 25.24 -43.95 45.70
C GLN A 895 26.51 -44.78 45.92
N GLU A 896 27.02 -45.44 44.86
CA GLU A 896 28.39 -45.21 44.35
C GLU A 896 28.57 -45.80 42.93
N SER A 897 29.46 -45.24 42.07
CA SER A 897 30.83 -45.72 41.77
C SER A 897 30.90 -47.22 41.41
N GLY A 898 31.23 -47.65 40.18
CA GLY A 898 32.58 -47.59 39.58
C GLY A 898 33.25 -48.98 39.66
N SER A 899 34.18 -49.46 38.83
CA SER A 899 34.90 -48.97 37.62
C SER A 899 35.60 -50.18 36.92
N LYS A 900 36.42 -49.94 35.85
CA LYS A 900 37.54 -50.80 35.33
C LYS A 900 37.18 -52.02 34.43
N GLN A 901 38.02 -52.53 33.50
CA GLN A 901 39.26 -52.03 32.82
C GLN A 901 39.57 -52.84 31.53
N GLU A 902 40.26 -52.20 30.54
CA GLU A 902 41.29 -52.72 29.57
C GLU A 902 41.02 -53.94 28.64
N GLU A 903 41.71 -54.20 27.51
CA GLU A 903 42.87 -53.66 26.71
C GLU A 903 42.58 -54.06 25.21
N ASP A 904 43.15 -53.63 24.07
CA ASP A 904 43.91 -52.47 23.48
C ASP A 904 43.78 -52.66 21.91
N GLU A 905 44.48 -52.16 20.86
CA GLU A 905 45.56 -51.20 20.48
C GLU A 905 45.28 -50.87 18.95
N LYS A 906 46.10 -50.48 17.93
CA LYS A 906 47.54 -50.16 17.67
C LYS A 906 47.71 -49.21 16.44
N LYS A 907 47.71 -47.89 16.66
CA LYS A 907 48.40 -46.85 15.81
C LYS A 907 47.82 -46.63 14.38
N THR A 908 48.18 -45.59 13.59
CA THR A 908 49.32 -44.63 13.65
C THR A 908 49.04 -43.24 13.03
N GLU A 909 49.60 -42.18 13.63
CA GLU A 909 50.07 -40.87 13.08
C GLU A 909 49.22 -39.92 12.18
N LYS A 910 49.08 -38.67 12.66
CA LYS A 910 49.67 -37.47 12.01
C LYS A 910 49.94 -36.32 13.01
N LYS A 911 50.64 -35.26 12.59
CA LYS A 911 51.41 -34.33 13.45
C LYS A 911 50.72 -33.00 13.81
N GLU A 912 51.18 -32.40 14.93
CA GLU A 912 50.86 -31.02 15.36
C GLU A 912 51.41 -29.92 14.42
N SER A 913 50.84 -28.72 14.54
CA SER A 913 51.57 -27.46 14.40
C SER A 913 50.99 -26.40 15.35
N LYS A 914 51.85 -25.68 16.09
CA LYS A 914 51.47 -24.61 17.04
C LYS A 914 52.16 -23.31 16.65
N THR A 915 51.41 -22.19 16.56
CA THR A 915 51.98 -20.83 16.60
C THR A 915 50.89 -19.78 16.90
N PHE A 916 51.32 -18.55 17.21
CA PHE A 916 50.51 -17.33 17.41
C PHE A 916 49.57 -17.29 18.64
N ASN A 917 50.16 -17.01 19.80
CA ASN A 917 49.44 -16.39 20.92
C ASN A 917 50.33 -15.38 21.68
N MET A 918 50.92 -14.41 20.96
CA MET A 918 51.94 -13.50 21.54
C MET A 918 52.04 -12.11 20.87
N ILE A 919 50.92 -11.55 20.36
CA ILE A 919 50.91 -10.22 19.70
C ILE A 919 49.98 -9.20 20.40
N TRP A 920 48.94 -9.64 21.11
CA TRP A 920 47.92 -8.74 21.68
C TRP A 920 48.37 -7.85 22.85
N ILE A 921 49.39 -8.26 23.62
CA ILE A 921 49.81 -7.53 24.85
C ILE A 921 50.54 -6.21 24.53
N ILE A 922 51.18 -6.08 23.37
CA ILE A 922 52.00 -4.91 23.02
C ILE A 922 51.14 -3.67 22.72
N PHE A 923 49.99 -3.84 22.05
CA PHE A 923 49.14 -2.71 21.65
C PHE A 923 48.49 -1.99 22.85
N ILE A 924 48.13 -2.72 23.91
CA ILE A 924 47.51 -2.15 25.11
C ILE A 924 48.48 -1.19 25.84
N VAL A 925 49.77 -1.55 25.92
CA VAL A 925 50.78 -0.72 26.59
C VAL A 925 51.07 0.58 25.81
N ILE A 926 51.10 0.51 24.48
CA ILE A 926 51.35 1.68 23.62
C ILE A 926 50.18 2.68 23.69
N GLY A 927 48.93 2.19 23.70
CA GLY A 927 47.74 3.04 23.81
C GLY A 927 47.69 3.88 25.09
N ILE A 928 48.03 3.27 26.23
CA ILE A 928 48.04 3.95 27.54
C ILE A 928 49.09 5.07 27.59
N LEU A 929 50.27 4.86 27.01
CA LEU A 929 51.34 5.87 26.95
C LEU A 929 50.96 7.08 26.07
N ALA A 930 50.23 6.87 24.98
CA ALA A 930 49.77 7.95 24.10
C ALA A 930 48.77 8.89 24.81
N ILE A 931 47.83 8.33 25.59
CA ILE A 931 46.84 9.11 26.35
C ILE A 931 47.52 9.96 27.43
N ALA A 932 48.50 9.41 28.15
CA ALA A 932 49.27 10.14 29.15
C ALA A 932 50.01 11.37 28.57
N ALA A 933 50.59 11.24 27.37
CA ALA A 933 51.29 12.34 26.70
C ALA A 933 50.37 13.52 26.35
N ILE A 934 49.15 13.24 25.86
CA ILE A 934 48.16 14.26 25.47
C ILE A 934 47.71 15.11 26.67
N ILE A 935 47.53 14.48 27.83
CA ILE A 935 47.14 15.17 29.08
C ILE A 935 48.23 16.14 29.55
N ILE A 936 49.51 15.79 29.40
CA ILE A 936 50.64 16.65 29.78
C ILE A 936 50.73 17.89 28.88
N VAL A 937 50.54 17.75 27.56
CA VAL A 937 50.65 18.88 26.61
C VAL A 937 49.57 19.94 26.87
N LYS A 938 48.32 19.55 27.16
CA LYS A 938 47.23 20.52 27.43
C LYS A 938 47.46 21.36 28.69
N LYS A 939 48.31 20.94 29.65
CA LYS A 939 48.49 21.63 30.94
C LYS A 939 49.48 22.81 30.89
N SER A 940 50.21 22.98 29.80
CA SER A 940 51.30 23.99 29.68
C SER A 940 50.88 25.32 29.03
N ASN A 941 49.75 25.38 28.32
CA ASN A 941 49.42 26.49 27.40
C ASN A 941 48.43 27.54 27.95
N LYS A 942 48.42 27.84 29.26
CA LYS A 942 47.58 28.93 29.81
C LYS A 942 48.27 29.72 30.94
N LYS A 943 49.26 30.55 30.58
CA LYS A 943 49.91 31.51 31.49
C LYS A 943 50.44 32.74 30.73
N LYS A 944 50.17 33.95 31.26
CA LYS A 944 50.25 35.29 30.60
C LYS A 944 49.12 35.48 29.56
N SER A 945 48.53 36.67 29.40
CA SER A 945 48.89 38.03 29.86
C SER A 945 48.02 38.59 31.02
N ASN A 946 48.44 39.75 31.53
CA ASN A 946 47.78 40.58 32.55
C ASN A 946 47.86 42.06 32.08
N GLU A 947 47.22 42.98 32.82
CA GLU A 947 47.22 44.47 32.68
C GLU A 947 46.03 45.10 31.91
N LYS A 948 45.40 46.22 32.34
CA LYS A 948 45.41 46.94 33.66
C LYS A 948 44.23 47.93 33.80
N SER A 949 44.13 48.56 34.97
CA SER A 949 43.25 49.68 35.39
C SER A 949 41.78 49.31 35.67
N GLY A 950 41.09 49.87 36.68
CA GLY A 950 41.52 50.85 37.69
C GLY A 950 40.73 50.77 39.01
N GLN A 951 41.25 51.44 40.04
CA GLN A 951 40.76 51.54 41.44
C GLN A 951 40.47 53.03 41.78
N PRO A 952 39.94 53.41 42.97
CA PRO A 952 39.02 52.78 43.94
C PRO A 952 37.94 53.82 44.43
N PRO A 953 37.60 53.99 45.73
CA PRO A 953 36.88 53.13 46.69
C PRO A 953 35.56 53.77 47.23
N ASP A 954 34.70 53.02 47.95
CA ASP A 954 34.50 53.24 49.41
C ASP A 954 33.57 52.23 50.13
N LYS A 955 33.96 51.90 51.37
CA LYS A 955 33.22 51.73 52.65
C LYS A 955 31.75 51.21 52.73
N GLN A 956 31.25 50.66 53.84
CA GLN A 956 31.78 49.99 55.06
C GLN A 956 30.58 49.61 55.98
N SER A 957 30.74 48.69 56.93
CA SER A 957 29.86 48.50 58.12
C SER A 957 28.44 47.92 57.88
N GLN A 958 27.71 47.36 58.88
CA GLN A 958 28.02 46.66 60.14
C GLN A 958 26.72 46.06 60.74
N SER A 959 26.84 45.11 61.70
CA SER A 959 25.85 44.82 62.77
C SER A 959 24.47 44.24 62.35
N SER A 960 23.66 43.59 63.20
CA SER A 960 23.90 42.83 64.45
C SER A 960 22.66 41.99 64.83
N LEU A 961 22.76 41.24 65.93
CA LEU A 961 21.65 40.64 66.71
C LEU A 961 20.49 41.66 66.92
N ASN A 962 19.21 41.27 67.11
CA ASN A 962 18.75 40.41 68.22
C ASN A 962 17.30 39.86 68.08
N ASN A 963 16.93 38.97 69.01
CA ASN A 963 15.58 38.41 69.24
C ASN A 963 14.53 39.45 69.72
N ILE A 964 13.22 39.10 69.72
CA ILE A 964 12.32 38.97 70.91
C ILE A 964 10.80 38.97 70.55
N ASN A 965 10.02 38.04 71.15
CA ASN A 965 8.54 38.01 71.33
C ASN A 965 7.64 37.96 70.05
N THR A 966 6.37 37.51 70.05
CA THR A 966 5.42 36.82 71.00
C THR A 966 4.35 36.12 70.12
N GLY A 967 3.48 35.19 70.56
CA GLY A 967 3.25 34.58 71.87
C GLY A 967 1.75 34.29 72.11
N GLY A 968 1.38 33.02 72.28
CA GLY A 968 0.04 32.54 72.68
C GLY A 968 -0.84 32.00 71.53
N ARG A 969 -1.82 31.09 71.72
CA ARG A 969 -1.99 29.86 72.55
C ARG A 969 -3.49 29.47 72.54
N LYS A 970 -3.81 28.20 72.21
CA LYS A 970 -4.86 27.28 72.78
C LYS A 970 -5.20 26.20 71.71
N GLU A 971 -5.09 24.90 71.99
CA GLU A 971 -6.03 24.01 72.72
C GLU A 971 -7.39 23.86 71.96
N ASP A 972 -7.94 22.69 71.61
CA ASP A 972 -7.50 21.27 71.70
C ASP A 972 -8.41 20.35 70.80
N GLU A 973 -8.38 19.01 71.00
CA GLU A 973 -9.38 17.99 70.59
C GLU A 973 -9.36 17.38 69.16
N SER A 974 -8.32 16.57 68.96
CA SER A 974 -8.31 15.20 68.36
C SER A 974 -9.41 14.25 68.94
N PRO A 975 -9.59 12.94 68.53
CA PRO A 975 -8.97 12.13 67.45
C PRO A 975 -9.90 11.04 66.77
N ILE A 976 -9.30 10.03 66.09
CA ILE A 976 -9.75 8.60 65.92
C ILE A 976 -10.95 8.26 64.98
N SER A 977 -11.01 7.15 64.22
CA SER A 977 -9.98 6.25 63.62
C SER A 977 -10.54 5.29 62.51
N GLU A 978 -9.62 4.64 61.77
CA GLU A 978 -9.60 3.22 61.31
C GLU A 978 -10.62 2.57 60.31
N ASN A 979 -10.04 2.13 59.17
CA ASN A 979 -9.98 0.75 58.65
C ASN A 979 -11.21 -0.07 58.17
N SER A 980 -11.26 -0.21 56.83
CA SER A 980 -11.05 -1.49 56.08
C SER A 980 -12.23 -2.44 55.71
N ASN A 981 -12.09 -3.04 54.50
CA ASN A 981 -12.57 -4.35 53.99
C ASN A 981 -14.07 -4.70 54.13
N SER A 982 -14.80 -5.19 53.11
CA SER A 982 -14.57 -6.47 52.39
C SER A 982 -15.73 -6.79 51.41
N SER A 983 -15.44 -7.65 50.41
CA SER A 983 -16.31 -8.69 49.78
C SER A 983 -17.77 -8.43 49.35
N ASP A 984 -18.01 -8.70 48.07
CA ASP A 984 -19.07 -9.54 47.46
C ASP A 984 -20.23 -10.08 48.33
N GLU A 985 -21.47 -9.97 47.82
CA GLU A 985 -22.21 -11.14 47.32
C GLU A 985 -23.48 -10.77 46.50
N LEU A 986 -24.04 -11.74 45.77
CA LEU A 986 -25.25 -11.60 44.93
C LEU A 986 -26.56 -11.55 45.75
N LYS A 987 -27.59 -10.90 45.18
CA LYS A 987 -28.92 -11.55 45.05
C LYS A 987 -29.81 -10.96 43.96
N ASN A 988 -30.57 -11.85 43.32
CA ASN A 988 -31.66 -11.53 42.39
C ASN A 988 -32.80 -10.77 43.09
N MET A 989 -33.58 -10.02 42.32
CA MET A 989 -35.03 -10.23 42.34
C MET A 989 -35.64 -9.96 40.97
N ASP A 990 -36.72 -10.69 40.67
CA ASP A 990 -37.30 -10.79 39.34
C ASP A 990 -38.46 -9.80 39.11
N ASN A 991 -38.82 -9.69 37.83
CA ASN A 991 -39.94 -8.96 37.23
C ASN A 991 -41.22 -8.77 38.09
N GLN A 992 -41.83 -7.57 37.98
CA GLN A 992 -43.30 -7.53 37.83
C GLN A 992 -43.82 -6.33 37.01
N VAL A 993 -44.21 -6.65 35.78
CA VAL A 993 -45.29 -6.10 34.92
C VAL A 993 -46.10 -4.91 35.47
N LYS A 994 -46.25 -3.88 34.63
CA LYS A 994 -47.54 -3.18 34.46
C LYS A 994 -47.66 -2.46 33.11
N ASP A 995 -48.58 -2.94 32.28
CA ASP A 995 -48.97 -2.33 31.01
C ASP A 995 -49.89 -1.11 31.24
N ILE A 996 -49.74 -0.08 30.41
CA ILE A 996 -50.81 0.87 30.06
C ILE A 996 -50.69 1.12 28.55
N GLU A 997 -51.78 0.88 27.82
CA GLU A 997 -51.85 1.09 26.36
C GLU A 997 -52.12 2.56 25.98
N SER A 998 -51.76 2.91 24.74
CA SER A 998 -52.48 3.79 23.80
C SER A 998 -53.24 5.01 24.35
N SER A 999 -52.89 6.20 23.86
CA SER A 999 -53.60 6.82 22.71
C SER A 999 -52.95 8.14 22.25
N GLU A 1000 -53.07 8.41 20.94
CA GLU A 1000 -52.58 9.59 20.18
C GLU A 1000 -51.05 9.77 20.05
#